data_AF-A0A7C1YL15-F1
#
_entry.id   AF-A0A7C1YL15-F1
#
_cell.length_a   1.000
_cell.length_b   1.000
_cell.length_c   1.000
_cell.angle_alpha   90.00
_cell.angle_beta   90.00
_cell.angle_gamma   90.00
#
_symmetry.space_group_name_H-M   'P 1'
#
loop_
_entity.id
_entity.type
_entity.pdbx_description
1 polymer ?
#
loop_
_entity_poly.entity_id
_entity_poly.type
_entity_poly.pdbx_seq_one_letter_code
_entity_poly.pdbx_strand_id
1 'polypeptide(L)'
;MTEYLSAANFPAASEAAADRLGSDLEHILATDYQGDMFALIGSYQRILADNSKREQWPQVHDKLCTLFMAGKAVPLNGPMIGSTVSIRDSDYFRETARRFGHERSAIADIEWMATAWNLTFADTGLWMGKTFEPVSRETVAYKTKEDSAALAAYDPEITRMGRNFFREPPDPNPVQGLGLPVLTRLWGLVDRPTPDSPKVFETRLLPENAEKEKYIPYSKTGGLFLADMGVSVVPEMRGKAVYQLNYRWPRLGPAYPMTRLIDELVQIGEGIYLGQLVFATRHYAYMTLESNGERVQLGEDYEPHRELSFYERLRFWGSAPEEVDYGYQNNGFFLMMDPAYAGRIYAEGAFPQLRPRPGESGYAELGYDREEAQTPAATGGTGAREAGKWIDGWKSDAALKEKFTTLILEPSPKETDGDVRELLREGESVLQMLQRISEEISADTRHGDDMEKFEKLNRLFRCGVAPGVRDGLFQRHKEGACNTRVDGVEKRDWYGGDDPCIGLDYYHGANLNLHCGFGDSVRDLLEEDRSLFPSILAARLAEATDDTPNILNETWRSIGKYIFPWAGKSYEKISPRKLSMLLDESDDLAERYPARVAELRAHPASAPHLMALIKNQEHYWDVEPRYAAHLKNGPWDNGMTDADKAFWEEEAARRWVFGNNLQDARILAADPMMRIADMNYRVPDPAVQAAADAGPSPFVRQGYVFLGVSDQESILPMNNGAARKKVFQFQYRYPMIGGPAPIGYCLDELVEIADGLFLGQLIYATRLSLPFQSGVDPDEYRYQLFGYFLLMDDDWQRHRLVIGLDTLD
;
A
#
# COMPACT_ATOMS: atom_id res chain seq x y z
N MET A 1 33.93 -25.39 -11.79
CA MET A 1 33.09 -24.67 -12.78
C MET A 1 32.26 -25.68 -13.58
N THR A 2 31.06 -25.31 -14.03
CA THR A 2 30.19 -26.15 -14.89
C THR A 2 30.12 -25.55 -16.30
N GLU A 3 29.38 -26.17 -17.22
CA GLU A 3 29.13 -25.59 -18.55
C GLU A 3 28.41 -24.22 -18.47
N TYR A 4 27.58 -24.02 -17.45
CA TYR A 4 26.70 -22.86 -17.30
C TYR A 4 27.23 -21.81 -16.31
N LEU A 5 28.06 -22.22 -15.34
CA LEU A 5 28.58 -21.37 -14.26
C LEU A 5 30.09 -21.18 -14.36
N SER A 6 30.51 -19.93 -14.60
CA SER A 6 31.91 -19.51 -14.67
C SER A 6 32.10 -18.07 -14.20
N ALA A 7 33.15 -17.81 -13.41
CA ALA A 7 33.52 -16.46 -13.02
C ALA A 7 33.83 -15.55 -14.23
N ALA A 8 34.23 -16.13 -15.37
CA ALA A 8 34.46 -15.41 -16.62
C ALA A 8 33.17 -14.87 -17.28
N ASN A 9 31.98 -15.30 -16.83
CA ASN A 9 30.70 -14.75 -17.29
C ASN A 9 30.37 -13.38 -16.65
N PHE A 10 31.14 -12.95 -15.65
CA PHE A 10 31.07 -11.62 -15.03
C PHE A 10 32.29 -10.78 -15.45
N PRO A 11 32.11 -9.55 -15.98
CA PRO A 11 33.22 -8.65 -16.25
C PRO A 11 33.74 -8.04 -14.93
N ALA A 12 34.62 -8.76 -14.25
CA ALA A 12 35.23 -8.29 -13.01
C ALA A 12 36.11 -7.05 -13.27
N ALA A 13 35.90 -5.99 -12.48
CA ALA A 13 36.67 -4.74 -12.58
C ALA A 13 38.14 -4.88 -12.14
N SER A 14 38.53 -6.01 -11.54
CA SER A 14 39.92 -6.34 -11.19
C SER A 14 40.11 -7.86 -11.05
N GLU A 15 41.34 -8.34 -11.21
CA GLU A 15 41.75 -9.74 -11.02
C GLU A 15 41.33 -10.26 -9.63
N ALA A 16 41.60 -9.49 -8.58
CA ALA A 16 41.21 -9.81 -7.19
C ALA A 16 39.69 -9.77 -6.90
N ALA A 17 38.86 -9.38 -7.87
CA ALA A 17 37.40 -9.53 -7.82
C ALA A 17 36.95 -10.80 -8.57
N ALA A 18 37.62 -11.14 -9.69
CA ALA A 18 37.41 -12.41 -10.39
C ALA A 18 37.78 -13.61 -9.52
N ASP A 19 38.93 -13.54 -8.82
CA ASP A 19 39.40 -14.61 -7.92
C ASP A 19 38.43 -14.86 -6.77
N ARG A 20 37.86 -13.79 -6.19
CA ARG A 20 36.83 -13.90 -5.15
C ARG A 20 35.56 -14.56 -5.65
N LEU A 21 35.01 -14.08 -6.78
CA LEU A 21 33.83 -14.68 -7.40
C LEU A 21 34.05 -16.16 -7.76
N GLY A 22 35.26 -16.52 -8.21
CA GLY A 22 35.66 -17.90 -8.44
C GLY A 22 35.66 -18.74 -7.17
N SER A 23 36.30 -18.26 -6.10
CA SER A 23 36.33 -18.93 -4.79
C SER A 23 34.94 -19.10 -4.18
N ASP A 24 34.08 -18.09 -4.26
CA ASP A 24 32.72 -18.14 -3.72
C ASP A 24 31.85 -19.13 -4.49
N LEU A 25 31.98 -19.17 -5.82
CA LEU A 25 31.32 -20.16 -6.68
C LEU A 25 31.81 -21.59 -6.38
N GLU A 26 33.12 -21.79 -6.22
CA GLU A 26 33.67 -23.11 -5.87
C GLU A 26 33.21 -23.58 -4.49
N HIS A 27 33.08 -22.68 -3.52
CA HIS A 27 32.52 -22.98 -2.21
C HIS A 27 31.07 -23.46 -2.32
N ILE A 28 30.19 -22.72 -3.00
CA ILE A 28 28.78 -23.09 -3.23
C ILE A 28 28.66 -24.47 -3.90
N LEU A 29 29.47 -24.72 -4.94
CA LEU A 29 29.46 -25.99 -5.66
C LEU A 29 30.00 -27.16 -4.83
N ALA A 30 30.86 -26.90 -3.84
CA ALA A 30 31.40 -27.93 -2.95
C ALA A 30 30.50 -28.25 -1.76
N THR A 31 29.75 -27.28 -1.23
CA THR A 31 28.90 -27.46 -0.03
C THR A 31 27.44 -27.78 -0.37
N ASP A 32 26.85 -27.06 -1.32
CA ASP A 32 25.39 -27.04 -1.49
C ASP A 32 24.94 -27.87 -2.71
N TYR A 33 25.79 -27.99 -3.74
CA TYR A 33 25.43 -28.67 -4.98
C TYR A 33 25.63 -30.19 -4.92
N GLN A 34 24.54 -30.91 -4.65
CA GLN A 34 24.49 -32.38 -4.60
C GLN A 34 24.15 -33.03 -5.96
N GLY A 35 24.57 -32.41 -7.07
CA GLY A 35 24.35 -32.92 -8.43
C GLY A 35 23.04 -32.49 -9.12
N ASP A 36 22.06 -31.92 -8.39
CA ASP A 36 20.82 -31.39 -8.98
C ASP A 36 20.60 -29.91 -8.64
N MET A 37 20.54 -29.06 -9.68
CA MET A 37 20.35 -27.63 -9.55
C MET A 37 18.90 -27.25 -9.20
N PHE A 38 17.92 -28.06 -9.61
CA PHE A 38 16.52 -27.86 -9.20
C PHE A 38 16.35 -28.07 -7.70
N ALA A 39 17.00 -29.11 -7.15
CA ALA A 39 17.00 -29.37 -5.71
C ALA A 39 17.78 -28.31 -4.91
N LEU A 40 18.92 -27.82 -5.43
CA LEU A 40 19.68 -26.73 -4.81
C LEU A 40 18.83 -25.46 -4.68
N ILE A 41 18.26 -24.94 -5.77
CA ILE A 41 17.47 -23.70 -5.70
C ILE A 41 16.15 -23.94 -4.95
N GLY A 42 15.54 -25.12 -5.05
CA GLY A 42 14.40 -25.50 -4.21
C GLY A 42 14.71 -25.44 -2.71
N SER A 43 15.93 -25.82 -2.31
CA SER A 43 16.38 -25.70 -0.91
C SER A 43 16.55 -24.24 -0.49
N TYR A 44 17.06 -23.37 -1.37
CA TYR A 44 17.19 -21.94 -1.13
C TYR A 44 15.82 -21.26 -1.03
N GLN A 45 14.90 -21.55 -1.95
CA GLN A 45 13.52 -21.04 -1.90
C GLN A 45 12.82 -21.44 -0.61
N ARG A 46 12.98 -22.69 -0.13
CA ARG A 46 12.42 -23.13 1.17
C ARG A 46 13.02 -22.43 2.39
N ILE A 47 14.26 -21.93 2.31
CA ILE A 47 14.85 -21.10 3.38
C ILE A 47 14.30 -19.66 3.30
N LEU A 48 14.18 -19.13 2.08
CA LEU A 48 13.75 -17.76 1.81
C LEU A 48 12.24 -17.54 1.99
N ALA A 49 11.42 -18.57 1.79
CA ALA A 49 9.99 -18.59 2.07
C ALA A 49 9.67 -18.77 3.57
N ASP A 50 10.62 -19.28 4.35
CA ASP A 50 10.45 -19.55 5.77
C ASP A 50 10.89 -18.36 6.62
N ASN A 51 9.91 -17.58 7.08
CA ASN A 51 10.13 -16.40 7.95
C ASN A 51 10.85 -16.75 9.27
N SER A 52 10.83 -18.02 9.73
CA SER A 52 11.58 -18.44 10.93
C SER A 52 13.09 -18.59 10.67
N LYS A 53 13.50 -18.73 9.40
CA LYS A 53 14.91 -18.84 8.97
C LYS A 53 15.50 -17.53 8.46
N ARG A 54 14.88 -16.40 8.78
CA ARG A 54 15.26 -15.08 8.28
C ARG A 54 16.73 -14.70 8.53
N GLU A 55 17.34 -15.18 9.61
CA GLU A 55 18.77 -15.02 9.90
C GLU A 55 19.70 -15.61 8.80
N GLN A 56 19.21 -16.59 8.04
CA GLN A 56 19.94 -17.25 6.95
C GLN A 56 19.74 -16.54 5.60
N TRP A 57 18.74 -15.66 5.48
CA TRP A 57 18.39 -15.02 4.21
C TRP A 57 19.54 -14.22 3.59
N PRO A 58 20.36 -13.43 4.32
CA PRO A 58 21.47 -12.70 3.71
C PRO A 58 22.45 -13.65 3.00
N GLN A 59 22.86 -14.73 3.69
CA GLN A 59 23.78 -15.72 3.14
C GLN A 59 23.22 -16.40 1.88
N VAL A 60 21.92 -16.73 1.86
CA VAL A 60 21.29 -17.33 0.67
C VAL A 60 21.18 -16.32 -0.47
N HIS A 61 20.91 -15.04 -0.19
CA HIS A 61 20.93 -13.99 -1.21
C HIS A 61 22.34 -13.79 -1.80
N ASP A 62 23.40 -13.81 -0.98
CA ASP A 62 24.78 -13.71 -1.47
C ASP A 62 25.14 -14.89 -2.40
N LYS A 63 24.68 -16.11 -2.04
CA LYS A 63 24.82 -17.29 -2.90
C LYS A 63 24.06 -17.14 -4.23
N LEU A 64 22.84 -16.60 -4.20
CA LEU A 64 22.06 -16.30 -5.43
C LEU A 64 22.72 -15.22 -6.29
N CYS A 65 23.24 -14.15 -5.68
CA CYS A 65 24.05 -13.13 -6.37
C CYS A 65 25.28 -13.75 -7.06
N THR A 66 26.02 -14.63 -6.37
CA THR A 66 27.18 -15.34 -6.92
C THR A 66 26.80 -16.23 -8.09
N LEU A 67 25.72 -17.02 -7.97
CA LEU A 67 25.21 -17.84 -9.07
C LEU A 67 24.74 -16.99 -10.26
N PHE A 68 24.13 -15.83 -10.03
CA PHE A 68 23.71 -14.91 -11.08
C PHE A 68 24.90 -14.28 -11.81
N MET A 69 25.91 -13.80 -11.06
CA MET A 69 27.14 -13.26 -11.64
C MET A 69 27.91 -14.32 -12.44
N ALA A 70 27.96 -15.57 -11.96
CA ALA A 70 28.59 -16.68 -12.67
C ALA A 70 27.75 -17.27 -13.83
N GLY A 71 26.46 -16.97 -13.91
CA GLY A 71 25.54 -17.54 -14.91
C GLY A 71 25.74 -16.96 -16.32
N LYS A 72 25.40 -17.75 -17.34
CA LYS A 72 25.55 -17.36 -18.76
C LYS A 72 24.27 -16.67 -19.28
N ALA A 73 24.38 -15.51 -19.90
CA ALA A 73 23.23 -14.90 -20.58
C ALA A 73 22.95 -15.60 -21.91
N VAL A 74 21.69 -15.96 -22.14
CA VAL A 74 21.17 -16.58 -23.37
C VAL A 74 19.72 -16.13 -23.59
N PRO A 75 19.27 -15.97 -24.84
CA PRO A 75 17.86 -15.70 -25.13
C PRO A 75 16.98 -16.91 -24.81
N LEU A 76 15.74 -16.64 -24.42
CA LEU A 76 14.70 -17.66 -24.22
C LEU A 76 13.68 -17.65 -25.36
N ASN A 77 13.10 -18.82 -25.63
CA ASN A 77 12.05 -18.98 -26.63
C ASN A 77 11.01 -20.00 -26.15
N GLY A 78 9.74 -19.60 -26.17
CA GLY A 78 8.62 -20.39 -25.68
C GLY A 78 8.33 -20.26 -24.18
N PRO A 79 7.46 -21.12 -23.65
CA PRO A 79 6.97 -21.03 -22.28
C PRO A 79 7.94 -21.64 -21.28
N MET A 80 7.94 -21.08 -20.06
CA MET A 80 8.80 -21.48 -18.95
C MET A 80 7.97 -21.57 -17.66
N ILE A 81 8.20 -22.62 -16.86
CA ILE A 81 7.64 -22.74 -15.51
C ILE A 81 8.38 -21.76 -14.60
N GLY A 82 7.64 -20.92 -13.89
CA GLY A 82 8.17 -19.93 -12.96
C GLY A 82 8.13 -20.38 -11.50
N SER A 83 9.07 -19.86 -10.70
CA SER A 83 9.00 -19.91 -9.24
C SER A 83 9.57 -18.62 -8.64
N THR A 84 8.85 -17.93 -7.75
CA THR A 84 9.42 -16.82 -6.99
C THR A 84 10.35 -17.40 -5.91
N VAL A 85 11.63 -17.03 -5.91
CA VAL A 85 12.63 -17.53 -4.95
C VAL A 85 12.72 -16.60 -3.74
N SER A 86 12.73 -15.29 -3.96
CA SER A 86 12.56 -14.27 -2.92
C SER A 86 12.04 -12.95 -3.48
N ILE A 87 11.49 -12.13 -2.59
CA ILE A 87 11.24 -10.70 -2.78
C ILE A 87 12.04 -9.97 -1.69
N ARG A 88 12.44 -8.71 -1.95
CA ARG A 88 13.13 -7.83 -1.02
C ARG A 88 12.63 -6.40 -1.12
N ASP A 89 12.78 -5.65 -0.04
CA ASP A 89 12.37 -4.25 0.01
C ASP A 89 13.32 -3.33 -0.78
N SER A 90 12.73 -2.35 -1.47
CA SER A 90 13.49 -1.28 -2.12
C SER A 90 14.12 -0.37 -1.05
N ASP A 91 15.44 -0.20 -1.15
CA ASP A 91 16.25 0.54 -0.20
C ASP A 91 16.39 2.01 -0.63
N TYR A 92 15.27 2.72 -0.58
CA TYR A 92 15.18 4.13 -0.97
C TYR A 92 16.13 5.06 -0.18
N PHE A 93 16.64 4.60 0.96
CA PHE A 93 17.52 5.38 1.86
C PHE A 93 18.96 4.82 1.94
N ARG A 94 19.35 3.90 1.05
CA ARG A 94 20.68 3.25 1.07
C ARG A 94 21.86 4.21 1.09
N GLU A 95 21.76 5.32 0.35
CA GLU A 95 22.81 6.35 0.32
C GLU A 95 22.91 7.12 1.64
N THR A 96 21.78 7.34 2.33
CA THR A 96 21.78 7.88 3.71
C THR A 96 22.43 6.87 4.67
N ALA A 97 22.07 5.59 4.56
CA ALA A 97 22.62 4.53 5.41
C ALA A 97 24.16 4.41 5.29
N ARG A 98 24.68 4.49 4.05
CA ARG A 98 26.14 4.49 3.77
C ARG A 98 26.88 5.62 4.46
N ARG A 99 26.29 6.81 4.56
CA ARG A 99 26.88 7.96 5.28
C ARG A 99 27.01 7.72 6.78
N PHE A 100 26.20 6.82 7.34
CA PHE A 100 26.29 6.38 8.73
C PHE A 100 27.05 5.05 8.91
N GLY A 101 27.69 4.53 7.85
CA GLY A 101 28.51 3.31 7.91
C GLY A 101 27.73 1.99 7.74
N HIS A 102 26.48 2.04 7.26
CA HIS A 102 25.64 0.86 7.02
C HIS A 102 25.48 0.57 5.52
N GLU A 103 25.45 -0.70 5.11
CA GLU A 103 25.33 -1.08 3.69
C GLU A 103 23.90 -1.00 3.13
N ARG A 104 22.91 -1.02 4.04
CA ARG A 104 21.47 -0.90 3.78
C ARG A 104 20.79 -0.02 4.81
N SER A 105 19.63 0.54 4.48
CA SER A 105 18.81 1.23 5.47
C SER A 105 18.10 0.25 6.41
N ALA A 106 17.96 0.67 7.67
CA ALA A 106 17.26 -0.10 8.70
C ALA A 106 15.81 -0.44 8.33
N ILE A 107 15.18 0.31 7.40
CA ILE A 107 13.84 0.01 6.87
C ILE A 107 13.91 -1.14 5.86
N ALA A 108 14.87 -1.14 4.94
CA ALA A 108 15.02 -2.21 3.95
C ALA A 108 15.48 -3.54 4.57
N ASP A 109 16.16 -3.49 5.71
CA ASP A 109 16.48 -4.68 6.51
C ASP A 109 15.27 -5.26 7.27
N ILE A 110 14.10 -4.58 7.26
CA ILE A 110 12.84 -5.14 7.76
C ILE A 110 12.28 -6.21 6.79
N GLU A 111 12.66 -6.19 5.50
CA GLU A 111 12.22 -7.15 4.47
C GLU A 111 10.72 -7.46 4.57
N TRP A 112 9.90 -6.41 4.66
CA TRP A 112 8.47 -6.50 4.93
C TRP A 112 7.69 -7.05 3.74
N MET A 113 8.08 -6.69 2.50
CA MET A 113 7.47 -7.25 1.29
C MET A 113 7.77 -8.75 1.20
N ALA A 114 8.99 -9.16 1.55
CA ALA A 114 9.38 -10.56 1.63
C ALA A 114 8.53 -11.32 2.66
N THR A 115 8.45 -10.77 3.88
CA THR A 115 7.72 -11.36 5.01
C THR A 115 6.22 -11.50 4.68
N ALA A 116 5.61 -10.47 4.09
CA ALA A 116 4.21 -10.48 3.68
C ALA A 116 3.95 -11.45 2.52
N TRP A 117 4.81 -11.46 1.49
CA TRP A 117 4.74 -12.40 0.37
C TRP A 117 4.84 -13.86 0.84
N ASN A 118 5.71 -14.14 1.80
CA ASN A 118 5.87 -15.48 2.38
C ASN A 118 4.61 -15.96 3.10
N LEU A 119 3.95 -15.08 3.85
CA LEU A 119 2.69 -15.39 4.55
C LEU A 119 1.49 -15.56 3.61
N THR A 120 1.55 -15.04 2.38
CA THR A 120 0.36 -14.90 1.51
C THR A 120 0.45 -15.64 0.18
N PHE A 121 1.62 -15.75 -0.44
CA PHE A 121 1.75 -16.21 -1.83
C PHE A 121 2.90 -17.17 -2.13
N ALA A 122 3.98 -17.21 -1.34
CA ALA A 122 5.20 -17.97 -1.69
C ALA A 122 4.98 -19.44 -2.08
N ASP A 123 4.06 -20.14 -1.40
CA ASP A 123 3.74 -21.56 -1.68
C ASP A 123 2.43 -21.77 -2.46
N THR A 124 1.77 -20.70 -2.92
CA THR A 124 0.49 -20.80 -3.66
C THR A 124 0.64 -21.16 -5.13
N GLY A 125 1.81 -20.88 -5.71
CA GLY A 125 2.01 -20.92 -7.17
C GLY A 125 1.15 -19.91 -7.94
N LEU A 126 0.74 -18.78 -7.32
CA LEU A 126 -0.08 -17.74 -7.97
C LEU A 126 0.54 -17.27 -9.30
N TRP A 127 1.86 -17.13 -9.35
CA TRP A 127 2.64 -16.87 -10.56
C TRP A 127 3.34 -18.15 -11.01
N MET A 128 3.05 -18.58 -12.24
CA MET A 128 3.48 -19.87 -12.81
C MET A 128 4.52 -19.73 -13.92
N GLY A 129 5.08 -18.53 -14.12
CA GLY A 129 6.13 -18.27 -15.12
C GLY A 129 5.73 -17.29 -16.20
N LYS A 130 6.39 -17.41 -17.35
CA LYS A 130 6.22 -16.52 -18.51
C LYS A 130 6.45 -17.30 -19.80
N THR A 131 6.03 -16.74 -20.93
CA THR A 131 6.44 -17.20 -22.27
C THR A 131 7.12 -16.10 -23.06
N PHE A 132 8.02 -16.50 -23.96
CA PHE A 132 8.79 -15.65 -24.84
C PHE A 132 8.41 -15.96 -26.29
N GLU A 133 7.58 -15.11 -26.90
CA GLU A 133 7.05 -15.33 -28.24
C GLU A 133 7.75 -14.42 -29.26
N PRO A 134 7.94 -14.87 -30.53
CA PRO A 134 8.47 -14.02 -31.58
C PRO A 134 7.64 -12.75 -31.79
N VAL A 135 8.32 -11.62 -31.93
CA VAL A 135 7.74 -10.28 -32.12
C VAL A 135 8.30 -9.64 -33.39
N SER A 136 7.48 -8.85 -34.10
CA SER A 136 7.93 -8.17 -35.32
C SER A 136 8.63 -6.84 -35.00
N ARG A 137 9.49 -6.36 -35.91
CA ARG A 137 10.17 -5.07 -35.77
C ARG A 137 9.18 -3.91 -35.68
N GLU A 138 8.07 -4.00 -36.40
CA GLU A 138 6.98 -3.04 -36.40
C GLU A 138 6.24 -3.02 -35.05
N THR A 139 5.99 -4.20 -34.45
CA THR A 139 5.45 -4.28 -33.09
C THR A 139 6.42 -3.69 -32.08
N VAL A 140 7.72 -3.98 -32.17
CA VAL A 140 8.74 -3.37 -31.28
C VAL A 140 8.74 -1.85 -31.44
N ALA A 141 8.84 -1.33 -32.67
CA ALA A 141 8.78 0.11 -32.97
C ALA A 141 7.51 0.76 -32.37
N TYR A 142 6.36 0.12 -32.52
CA TYR A 142 5.13 0.59 -31.91
C TYR A 142 5.25 0.59 -30.38
N LYS A 143 5.60 -0.53 -29.74
CA LYS A 143 5.65 -0.65 -28.27
C LYS A 143 6.68 0.26 -27.61
N THR A 144 7.81 0.55 -28.27
CA THR A 144 8.88 1.41 -27.75
C THR A 144 8.77 2.88 -28.19
N LYS A 145 7.66 3.31 -28.82
CA LYS A 145 7.48 4.71 -29.29
C LYS A 145 8.60 5.13 -30.27
N GLU A 146 9.02 4.20 -31.12
CA GLU A 146 10.12 4.33 -32.09
C GLU A 146 11.50 4.62 -31.46
N ASP A 147 11.73 4.17 -30.22
CA ASP A 147 13.03 4.29 -29.55
C ASP A 147 14.18 3.73 -30.42
N SER A 148 15.16 4.58 -30.68
CA SER A 148 16.21 4.31 -31.66
C SER A 148 17.20 3.24 -31.20
N ALA A 149 17.45 3.14 -29.89
CA ALA A 149 18.33 2.13 -29.32
C ALA A 149 17.68 0.74 -29.35
N ALA A 150 16.42 0.63 -28.94
CA ALA A 150 15.65 -0.62 -29.04
C ALA A 150 15.52 -1.11 -30.50
N LEU A 151 15.34 -0.19 -31.46
CA LEU A 151 15.30 -0.53 -32.89
C LEU A 151 16.67 -0.84 -33.49
N ALA A 152 17.77 -0.33 -32.92
CA ALA A 152 19.12 -0.74 -33.29
C ALA A 152 19.47 -2.13 -32.72
N ALA A 153 18.97 -2.46 -31.52
CA ALA A 153 19.17 -3.75 -30.86
C ALA A 153 18.34 -4.91 -31.44
N TYR A 154 17.17 -4.62 -32.03
CA TYR A 154 16.24 -5.63 -32.55
C TYR A 154 16.91 -6.70 -33.44
N ASP A 155 16.76 -7.96 -33.04
CA ASP A 155 17.13 -9.16 -33.78
C ASP A 155 15.96 -10.17 -33.71
N PRO A 156 15.37 -10.62 -34.84
CA PRO A 156 14.25 -11.56 -34.83
C PRO A 156 14.57 -12.91 -34.15
N GLU A 157 15.84 -13.31 -34.05
CA GLU A 157 16.24 -14.55 -33.38
C GLU A 157 16.35 -14.39 -31.85
N ILE A 158 16.47 -13.16 -31.33
CA ILE A 158 16.77 -12.87 -29.92
C ILE A 158 15.66 -12.06 -29.23
N THR A 159 15.16 -11.01 -29.90
CA THR A 159 14.11 -10.13 -29.37
C THR A 159 12.79 -10.89 -29.27
N ARG A 160 12.14 -10.82 -28.12
CA ARG A 160 10.86 -11.49 -27.84
C ARG A 160 9.88 -10.53 -27.20
N MET A 161 8.60 -10.82 -27.35
CA MET A 161 7.55 -10.23 -26.54
C MET A 161 6.92 -11.34 -25.71
N GLY A 162 6.67 -11.05 -24.43
CA GLY A 162 6.24 -12.08 -23.48
C GLY A 162 5.12 -11.64 -22.58
N ARG A 163 4.53 -12.64 -21.94
CA ARG A 163 3.38 -12.54 -21.03
C ARG A 163 3.59 -13.49 -19.85
N ASN A 164 3.11 -13.08 -18.69
CA ASN A 164 3.16 -13.86 -17.45
C ASN A 164 2.00 -14.86 -17.39
N PHE A 165 2.18 -15.92 -16.58
CA PHE A 165 1.21 -16.97 -16.31
C PHE A 165 0.74 -16.91 -14.86
N PHE A 166 -0.57 -17.00 -14.65
CA PHE A 166 -1.18 -16.94 -13.32
C PHE A 166 -2.17 -18.09 -13.09
N ARG A 167 -2.23 -18.55 -11.84
CA ARG A 167 -3.02 -19.71 -11.40
C ARG A 167 -3.87 -19.34 -10.19
N GLU A 168 -5.07 -19.91 -10.10
CA GLU A 168 -5.92 -19.76 -8.93
C GLU A 168 -5.37 -20.56 -7.73
N PRO A 169 -5.19 -19.95 -6.54
CA PRO A 169 -4.81 -20.68 -5.33
C PRO A 169 -5.81 -21.82 -5.00
N PRO A 170 -5.37 -22.94 -4.39
CA PRO A 170 -6.19 -24.15 -4.28
C PRO A 170 -7.34 -24.03 -3.28
N ASP A 171 -7.06 -23.36 -2.16
CA ASP A 171 -8.00 -23.02 -1.11
C ASP A 171 -7.67 -21.57 -0.72
N PRO A 172 -8.13 -20.59 -1.51
CA PRO A 172 -7.75 -19.20 -1.30
C PRO A 172 -8.34 -18.69 0.02
N ASN A 173 -7.46 -18.31 0.95
CA ASN A 173 -7.89 -17.49 2.08
C ASN A 173 -8.48 -16.15 1.56
N PRO A 174 -9.21 -15.37 2.39
CA PRO A 174 -9.88 -14.14 1.93
C PRO A 174 -8.97 -13.13 1.24
N VAL A 175 -7.66 -13.09 1.57
CA VAL A 175 -6.67 -12.23 0.92
C VAL A 175 -6.26 -12.79 -0.46
N GLN A 176 -6.07 -14.10 -0.55
CA GLN A 176 -5.70 -14.80 -1.79
C GLN A 176 -6.85 -14.82 -2.82
N GLY A 177 -8.10 -14.98 -2.38
CA GLY A 177 -9.26 -15.14 -3.27
C GLY A 177 -9.61 -13.88 -4.07
N LEU A 178 -9.31 -12.72 -3.48
CA LEU A 178 -9.49 -11.41 -4.11
C LEU A 178 -8.29 -11.01 -5.00
N GLY A 179 -7.13 -11.66 -4.84
CA GLY A 179 -5.90 -11.32 -5.55
C GLY A 179 -6.00 -11.46 -7.07
N LEU A 180 -6.46 -12.61 -7.57
CA LEU A 180 -6.52 -12.84 -9.02
C LEU A 180 -7.59 -12.01 -9.74
N PRO A 181 -8.82 -11.78 -9.21
CA PRO A 181 -9.78 -10.85 -9.81
C PRO A 181 -9.24 -9.41 -9.94
N VAL A 182 -8.57 -8.90 -8.89
CA VAL A 182 -7.95 -7.56 -8.89
C VAL A 182 -6.80 -7.50 -9.90
N LEU A 183 -5.90 -8.49 -9.90
CA LEU A 183 -4.82 -8.59 -10.90
C LEU A 183 -5.36 -8.72 -12.32
N THR A 184 -6.44 -9.47 -12.53
CA THR A 184 -7.09 -9.64 -13.84
C THR A 184 -7.50 -8.29 -14.43
N ARG A 185 -8.11 -7.44 -13.62
CA ARG A 185 -8.55 -6.10 -14.03
C ARG A 185 -7.38 -5.11 -14.18
N LEU A 186 -6.42 -5.11 -13.26
CA LEU A 186 -5.30 -4.17 -13.29
C LEU A 186 -4.27 -4.47 -14.39
N TRP A 187 -4.02 -5.75 -14.68
CA TRP A 187 -2.96 -6.18 -15.61
C TRP A 187 -3.50 -6.69 -16.96
N GLY A 188 -4.80 -6.48 -17.21
CA GLY A 188 -5.48 -6.92 -18.42
C GLY A 188 -5.36 -8.42 -18.67
N LEU A 189 -5.46 -9.24 -17.61
CA LEU A 189 -5.28 -10.68 -17.76
C LEU A 189 -6.46 -11.29 -18.51
N VAL A 190 -6.15 -12.16 -19.46
CA VAL A 190 -7.14 -12.93 -20.24
C VAL A 190 -7.07 -14.40 -19.85
N ASP A 191 -8.10 -15.16 -20.22
CA ASP A 191 -8.06 -16.62 -20.12
C ASP A 191 -6.98 -17.22 -21.01
N ARG A 192 -6.45 -18.37 -20.59
CA ARG A 192 -5.45 -19.15 -21.32
C ARG A 192 -5.77 -19.27 -22.83
N PRO A 193 -4.91 -18.71 -23.71
CA PRO A 193 -5.08 -18.84 -25.16
C PRO A 193 -5.00 -20.29 -25.64
N THR A 194 -5.82 -20.61 -26.64
CA THR A 194 -5.71 -21.83 -27.44
C THR A 194 -5.02 -21.53 -28.78
N PRO A 195 -4.48 -22.54 -29.50
CA PRO A 195 -3.94 -22.34 -30.85
C PRO A 195 -4.93 -21.73 -31.86
N ASP A 196 -6.23 -21.93 -31.65
CA ASP A 196 -7.32 -21.40 -32.47
C ASP A 196 -7.84 -20.03 -32.00
N SER A 197 -7.29 -19.49 -30.90
CA SER A 197 -7.69 -18.18 -30.38
C SER A 197 -7.28 -17.06 -31.35
N PRO A 198 -8.06 -15.95 -31.45
CA PRO A 198 -7.61 -14.75 -32.15
C PRO A 198 -6.30 -14.23 -31.52
N LYS A 199 -5.52 -13.44 -32.26
CA LYS A 199 -4.28 -12.83 -31.72
C LYS A 199 -4.58 -11.95 -30.49
N VAL A 200 -4.37 -12.50 -29.29
CA VAL A 200 -4.75 -11.82 -28.04
C VAL A 200 -3.75 -10.72 -27.64
N PHE A 201 -2.47 -10.86 -28.01
CA PHE A 201 -1.38 -9.99 -27.52
C PHE A 201 -0.43 -9.49 -28.63
N GLU A 202 -0.90 -9.40 -29.88
CA GLU A 202 -0.11 -9.05 -31.09
C GLU A 202 1.02 -10.06 -31.47
N THR A 203 1.42 -10.94 -30.55
CA THR A 203 2.40 -12.02 -30.72
C THR A 203 1.86 -13.23 -31.51
N ARG A 204 2.69 -14.27 -31.65
CA ARG A 204 2.33 -15.56 -32.26
C ARG A 204 2.72 -16.72 -31.34
N LEU A 205 1.72 -17.34 -30.71
CA LEU A 205 1.88 -18.64 -30.07
C LEU A 205 2.20 -19.68 -31.14
N LEU A 206 3.40 -20.25 -31.08
CA LEU A 206 3.83 -21.33 -31.98
C LEU A 206 3.23 -22.67 -31.53
N PRO A 207 2.88 -23.62 -32.42
CA PRO A 207 2.33 -24.92 -32.03
C PRO A 207 3.23 -25.69 -31.05
N GLU A 208 4.55 -25.67 -31.27
CA GLU A 208 5.55 -26.24 -30.37
C GLU A 208 5.57 -25.60 -28.96
N ASN A 209 5.28 -24.30 -28.88
CA ASN A 209 5.14 -23.59 -27.61
C ASN A 209 3.81 -23.95 -26.93
N ALA A 210 2.72 -24.10 -27.68
CA ALA A 210 1.43 -24.54 -27.14
C ALA A 210 1.51 -25.97 -26.56
N GLU A 211 2.27 -26.87 -27.18
CA GLU A 211 2.54 -28.21 -26.63
C GLU A 211 3.34 -28.14 -25.31
N LYS A 212 4.38 -27.29 -25.24
CA LYS A 212 5.14 -27.08 -23.99
C LYS A 212 4.30 -26.42 -22.89
N GLU A 213 3.41 -25.49 -23.23
CA GLU A 213 2.54 -24.82 -22.25
C GLU A 213 1.64 -25.80 -21.49
N LYS A 214 1.28 -26.97 -22.07
CA LYS A 214 0.42 -27.97 -21.41
C LYS A 214 0.93 -28.39 -20.04
N TYR A 215 2.25 -28.44 -19.85
CA TYR A 215 2.86 -28.83 -18.57
C TYR A 215 2.80 -27.74 -17.49
N ILE A 216 2.28 -26.54 -17.80
CA ILE A 216 2.20 -25.39 -16.88
C ILE A 216 0.75 -25.20 -16.40
N PRO A 217 0.42 -25.46 -15.12
CA PRO A 217 -0.94 -25.31 -14.59
C PRO A 217 -1.29 -23.83 -14.34
N TYR A 218 -1.65 -23.11 -15.42
CA TYR A 218 -2.09 -21.71 -15.37
C TYR A 218 -3.48 -21.53 -16.02
N SER A 219 -4.26 -20.58 -15.50
CA SER A 219 -5.61 -20.21 -15.99
C SER A 219 -5.67 -18.84 -16.65
N LYS A 220 -4.91 -17.85 -16.14
CA LYS A 220 -4.89 -16.46 -16.62
C LYS A 220 -3.50 -16.06 -17.14
N THR A 221 -3.44 -15.13 -18.09
CA THR A 221 -2.18 -14.63 -18.65
C THR A 221 -2.26 -13.16 -19.08
N GLY A 222 -1.16 -12.42 -19.01
CA GLY A 222 -1.09 -10.99 -19.29
C GLY A 222 0.17 -10.37 -18.69
N GLY A 223 0.18 -9.06 -18.39
CA GLY A 223 1.36 -8.37 -17.88
C GLY A 223 2.55 -8.45 -18.85
N LEU A 224 2.48 -7.65 -19.92
CA LEU A 224 3.35 -7.76 -21.08
C LEU A 224 4.76 -7.17 -20.85
N PHE A 225 5.76 -7.78 -21.48
CA PHE A 225 7.15 -7.29 -21.51
C PHE A 225 7.78 -7.46 -22.90
N LEU A 226 8.78 -6.62 -23.20
CA LEU A 226 9.74 -6.87 -24.29
C LEU A 226 11.01 -7.46 -23.70
N ALA A 227 11.56 -8.48 -24.33
CA ALA A 227 12.78 -9.14 -23.90
C ALA A 227 13.88 -9.09 -24.97
N ASP A 228 15.10 -8.77 -24.55
CA ASP A 228 16.28 -8.75 -25.42
C ASP A 228 17.58 -8.98 -24.64
N MET A 229 18.68 -9.21 -25.34
CA MET A 229 20.02 -9.28 -24.74
C MET A 229 20.51 -7.87 -24.37
N GLY A 230 21.09 -7.74 -23.19
CA GLY A 230 21.58 -6.47 -22.67
C GLY A 230 22.66 -6.61 -21.61
N VAL A 231 22.94 -5.52 -20.92
CA VAL A 231 23.85 -5.47 -19.76
C VAL A 231 23.08 -5.02 -18.53
N SER A 232 23.39 -5.64 -17.38
CA SER A 232 22.66 -5.42 -16.13
C SER A 232 22.59 -3.94 -15.78
N VAL A 233 21.37 -3.45 -15.52
CA VAL A 233 21.14 -2.08 -15.05
C VAL A 233 21.41 -1.91 -13.54
N VAL A 234 21.50 -3.02 -12.79
CA VAL A 234 21.86 -2.99 -11.36
C VAL A 234 23.31 -2.52 -11.19
N PRO A 235 23.59 -1.45 -10.41
CA PRO A 235 24.92 -0.87 -10.29
C PRO A 235 26.01 -1.85 -9.83
N GLU A 236 25.68 -2.75 -8.90
CA GLU A 236 26.58 -3.79 -8.39
C GLU A 236 27.01 -4.81 -9.45
N MET A 237 26.21 -4.99 -10.50
CA MET A 237 26.41 -5.97 -11.55
C MET A 237 26.73 -5.31 -12.90
N ARG A 238 27.13 -4.03 -12.90
CA ARG A 238 27.33 -3.22 -14.10
C ARG A 238 28.21 -3.92 -15.14
N GLY A 239 27.68 -4.08 -16.35
CA GLY A 239 28.35 -4.73 -17.47
C GLY A 239 28.12 -6.24 -17.58
N LYS A 240 27.56 -6.90 -16.55
CA LYS A 240 27.15 -8.31 -16.64
C LYS A 240 26.16 -8.47 -17.80
N ALA A 241 26.50 -9.27 -18.80
CA ALA A 241 25.57 -9.64 -19.85
C ALA A 241 24.39 -10.42 -19.25
N VAL A 242 23.16 -10.10 -19.68
CA VAL A 242 21.88 -10.64 -19.19
C VAL A 242 20.87 -10.68 -20.33
N TYR A 243 19.83 -11.51 -20.20
CA TYR A 243 18.62 -11.39 -21.02
C TYR A 243 17.58 -10.59 -20.22
N GLN A 244 17.29 -9.35 -20.64
CA GLN A 244 16.47 -8.39 -19.90
C GLN A 244 15.02 -8.44 -20.38
N LEU A 245 14.06 -8.35 -19.46
CA LEU A 245 12.63 -8.26 -19.72
C LEU A 245 12.15 -6.89 -19.21
N ASN A 246 11.89 -5.96 -20.12
CA ASN A 246 11.50 -4.60 -19.77
C ASN A 246 9.97 -4.44 -19.92
N TYR A 247 9.31 -4.24 -18.78
CA TYR A 247 7.86 -4.03 -18.67
C TYR A 247 7.46 -2.56 -18.89
N ARG A 248 8.41 -1.65 -18.74
CA ARG A 248 8.12 -0.24 -18.44
C ARG A 248 7.68 0.59 -19.65
N TRP A 249 7.84 0.06 -20.86
CA TRP A 249 7.40 0.72 -22.09
C TRP A 249 5.90 1.03 -22.05
N PRO A 250 5.47 2.30 -22.10
CA PRO A 250 4.06 2.68 -21.86
C PRO A 250 3.06 1.96 -22.77
N ARG A 251 3.42 1.67 -24.03
CA ARG A 251 2.52 0.98 -24.96
C ARG A 251 2.41 -0.54 -24.73
N LEU A 252 3.11 -1.12 -23.76
CA LEU A 252 2.82 -2.45 -23.21
C LEU A 252 1.60 -2.44 -22.25
N GLY A 253 1.19 -1.27 -21.76
CA GLY A 253 0.14 -1.12 -20.75
C GLY A 253 0.52 -1.58 -19.34
N PRO A 254 1.75 -1.33 -18.83
CA PRO A 254 2.12 -1.75 -17.48
C PRO A 254 1.30 -0.99 -16.41
N ALA A 255 0.84 -1.71 -15.40
CA ALA A 255 0.34 -1.15 -14.15
C ALA A 255 1.36 -1.36 -13.02
N TYR A 256 1.29 -0.53 -11.99
CA TYR A 256 2.18 -0.59 -10.83
C TYR A 256 2.09 -1.98 -10.17
N PRO A 257 3.23 -2.60 -9.81
CA PRO A 257 4.57 -2.05 -9.82
C PRO A 257 5.37 -2.34 -11.13
N MET A 258 4.78 -3.00 -12.14
CA MET A 258 5.48 -3.38 -13.39
C MET A 258 6.02 -2.17 -14.17
N THR A 259 5.40 -1.00 -14.03
CA THR A 259 5.89 0.31 -14.51
C THR A 259 7.31 0.68 -14.04
N ARG A 260 7.83 0.00 -13.01
CA ARG A 260 9.18 0.19 -12.46
C ARG A 260 10.07 -1.05 -12.64
N LEU A 261 9.54 -2.14 -13.18
CA LEU A 261 10.19 -3.46 -13.23
C LEU A 261 11.00 -3.67 -14.52
N ILE A 262 12.24 -4.12 -14.35
CA ILE A 262 12.95 -4.97 -15.31
C ILE A 262 13.18 -6.32 -14.63
N ASP A 263 12.95 -7.43 -15.32
CA ASP A 263 13.57 -8.69 -14.90
C ASP A 263 14.87 -8.90 -15.68
N GLU A 264 15.89 -9.50 -15.07
CA GLU A 264 17.12 -9.89 -15.79
C GLU A 264 17.44 -11.36 -15.56
N LEU A 265 17.76 -12.09 -16.62
CA LEU A 265 17.94 -13.55 -16.60
C LEU A 265 19.35 -13.98 -17.01
N VAL A 266 19.81 -15.06 -16.37
CA VAL A 266 20.97 -15.86 -16.78
C VAL A 266 20.68 -17.36 -16.61
N GLN A 267 21.28 -18.19 -17.46
CA GLN A 267 21.28 -19.64 -17.30
C GLN A 267 22.30 -20.07 -16.23
N ILE A 268 21.87 -20.87 -15.27
CA ILE A 268 22.72 -21.44 -14.20
C ILE A 268 22.83 -22.97 -14.27
N GLY A 269 22.03 -23.62 -15.12
CA GLY A 269 22.05 -25.05 -15.36
C GLY A 269 21.27 -25.44 -16.61
N GLU A 270 21.31 -26.72 -16.96
CA GLU A 270 20.50 -27.26 -18.06
C GLU A 270 19.01 -27.08 -17.73
N GLY A 271 18.28 -26.37 -18.58
CA GLY A 271 16.86 -26.09 -18.39
C GLY A 271 16.49 -25.16 -17.22
N ILE A 272 17.45 -24.54 -16.52
CA ILE A 272 17.20 -23.67 -15.36
C ILE A 272 17.92 -22.32 -15.46
N TYR A 273 17.14 -21.27 -15.29
CA TYR A 273 17.54 -19.87 -15.45
C TYR A 273 17.19 -19.10 -14.19
N LEU A 274 18.18 -18.41 -13.62
CA LEU A 274 18.04 -17.55 -12.46
C LEU A 274 17.76 -16.13 -12.93
N GLY A 275 16.70 -15.55 -12.39
CA GLY A 275 16.27 -14.19 -12.63
C GLY A 275 16.41 -13.31 -11.40
N GLN A 276 16.73 -12.04 -11.59
CA GLN A 276 16.58 -10.99 -10.58
C GLN A 276 15.42 -10.04 -10.92
N LEU A 277 14.67 -9.66 -9.89
CA LEU A 277 13.60 -8.66 -9.95
C LEU A 277 14.24 -7.28 -9.73
N VAL A 278 14.27 -6.42 -10.75
CA VAL A 278 14.97 -5.13 -10.69
C VAL A 278 13.98 -3.97 -10.73
N PHE A 279 13.89 -3.19 -9.65
CA PHE A 279 13.05 -1.99 -9.63
C PHE A 279 13.85 -0.71 -9.82
N ALA A 280 13.32 0.19 -10.65
CA ALA A 280 13.71 1.58 -10.70
C ALA A 280 13.27 2.31 -9.42
N THR A 281 14.20 2.90 -8.68
CA THR A 281 13.97 3.61 -7.41
C THR A 281 13.59 5.09 -7.60
N ARG A 282 13.80 5.65 -8.80
CA ARG A 282 13.54 7.06 -9.12
C ARG A 282 12.46 7.29 -10.19
N HIS A 283 12.00 6.22 -10.86
CA HIS A 283 10.87 6.28 -11.81
C HIS A 283 9.52 6.21 -11.08
N TYR A 284 8.57 7.07 -11.43
CA TYR A 284 7.23 7.11 -10.84
C TYR A 284 6.15 7.08 -11.91
N ALA A 285 5.86 5.88 -12.42
CA ALA A 285 4.69 5.62 -13.23
C ALA A 285 3.76 4.60 -12.58
N TYR A 286 2.45 4.80 -12.74
CA TYR A 286 1.40 4.12 -11.98
C TYR A 286 0.60 3.17 -12.86
N MET A 287 0.10 3.62 -14.01
CA MET A 287 -0.47 2.75 -15.05
C MET A 287 -0.62 3.49 -16.37
N THR A 288 -0.77 2.75 -17.47
CA THR A 288 -1.27 3.31 -18.73
C THR A 288 -2.79 3.18 -18.79
N LEU A 289 -3.49 4.28 -19.03
CA LEU A 289 -4.91 4.30 -19.38
C LEU A 289 -5.10 4.32 -20.90
N GLU A 290 -6.22 3.79 -21.38
CA GLU A 290 -6.63 3.89 -22.78
C GLU A 290 -7.98 4.61 -22.85
N SER A 291 -8.05 5.72 -23.60
CA SER A 291 -9.25 6.54 -23.77
C SER A 291 -9.30 7.09 -25.19
N ASN A 292 -10.46 6.99 -25.87
CA ASN A 292 -10.64 7.45 -27.26
C ASN A 292 -9.60 6.90 -28.27
N GLY A 293 -8.97 5.76 -27.97
CA GLY A 293 -7.88 5.18 -28.77
C GLY A 293 -6.49 5.80 -28.52
N GLU A 294 -6.40 6.81 -27.65
CA GLU A 294 -5.12 7.31 -27.13
C GLU A 294 -4.72 6.58 -25.84
N ARG A 295 -3.43 6.24 -25.73
CA ARG A 295 -2.83 5.68 -24.52
C ARG A 295 -2.10 6.75 -23.73
N VAL A 296 -2.42 6.86 -22.45
CA VAL A 296 -1.94 7.90 -21.54
C VAL A 296 -1.22 7.23 -20.37
N GLN A 297 0.07 7.50 -20.20
CA GLN A 297 0.78 7.09 -19.01
C GLN A 297 0.45 8.02 -17.84
N LEU A 298 0.04 7.44 -16.72
CA LEU A 298 -0.05 8.14 -15.44
C LEU A 298 1.32 8.07 -14.76
N GLY A 299 2.07 9.16 -14.78
CA GLY A 299 3.42 9.21 -14.22
C GLY A 299 4.42 9.96 -15.08
N GLU A 300 5.70 9.77 -14.77
CA GLU A 300 6.78 9.95 -15.74
C GLU A 300 6.63 8.87 -16.84
N ASP A 301 6.80 9.26 -18.10
CA ASP A 301 6.89 8.33 -19.23
C ASP A 301 8.27 7.64 -19.17
N TYR A 302 8.31 6.32 -19.39
CA TYR A 302 9.60 5.62 -19.49
C TYR A 302 10.26 5.92 -20.85
N GLU A 303 11.22 6.83 -20.84
CA GLU A 303 12.00 7.27 -22.00
C GLU A 303 13.51 7.18 -21.68
N PRO A 304 14.11 5.97 -21.72
CA PRO A 304 15.48 5.75 -21.26
C PRO A 304 16.54 6.59 -21.97
N HIS A 305 16.29 6.93 -23.23
CA HIS A 305 17.22 7.69 -24.08
C HIS A 305 16.71 9.10 -24.43
N ARG A 306 15.81 9.70 -23.61
CA ARG A 306 15.45 11.12 -23.77
C ARG A 306 16.62 12.02 -23.36
N GLU A 307 16.77 13.15 -24.04
CA GLU A 307 17.72 14.18 -23.60
C GLU A 307 17.29 14.78 -22.26
N LEU A 308 18.24 14.91 -21.33
CA LEU A 308 18.01 15.64 -20.08
C LEU A 308 17.75 17.12 -20.36
N SER A 309 16.71 17.67 -19.73
CA SER A 309 16.39 19.10 -19.77
C SER A 309 17.47 19.95 -19.12
N PHE A 310 17.47 21.26 -19.40
CA PHE A 310 18.40 22.21 -18.81
C PHE A 310 18.38 22.17 -17.27
N TYR A 311 17.19 22.07 -16.65
CA TYR A 311 17.03 22.03 -15.19
C TYR A 311 17.51 20.70 -14.59
N GLU A 312 17.27 19.57 -15.26
CA GLU A 312 17.82 18.27 -14.83
C GLU A 312 19.35 18.30 -14.85
N ARG A 313 19.97 18.84 -15.90
CA ARG A 313 21.44 19.04 -15.97
C ARG A 313 21.93 20.00 -14.88
N LEU A 314 21.19 21.07 -14.57
CA LEU A 314 21.56 22.03 -13.53
C LEU A 314 21.49 21.47 -12.10
N ARG A 315 20.65 20.45 -11.87
CA ARG A 315 20.48 19.79 -10.57
C ARG A 315 21.70 18.95 -10.16
N PHE A 316 22.49 18.49 -11.13
CA PHE A 316 23.71 17.71 -10.92
C PHE A 316 24.96 18.59 -11.15
N TRP A 317 25.30 19.43 -10.16
CA TRP A 317 26.46 20.32 -10.21
C TRP A 317 27.77 19.58 -10.55
N GLY A 318 28.22 19.71 -11.81
CA GLY A 318 29.52 19.22 -12.29
C GLY A 318 29.58 17.76 -12.75
N SER A 319 28.49 16.99 -12.68
CA SER A 319 28.50 15.55 -13.03
C SER A 319 27.12 15.01 -13.43
N ALA A 320 26.38 15.74 -14.27
CA ALA A 320 25.17 15.22 -14.88
C ALA A 320 25.49 13.99 -15.77
N PRO A 321 24.74 12.87 -15.64
CA PRO A 321 24.84 11.75 -16.59
C PRO A 321 24.37 12.18 -17.99
N GLU A 322 24.74 11.43 -19.03
CA GLU A 322 24.27 11.68 -20.40
C GLU A 322 22.82 11.19 -20.62
N GLU A 323 22.33 10.29 -19.76
CA GLU A 323 21.01 9.63 -19.84
C GLU A 323 20.21 9.78 -18.53
N VAL A 324 18.94 9.38 -18.53
CA VAL A 324 18.04 9.43 -17.36
C VAL A 324 18.40 8.37 -16.31
N ASP A 325 18.86 8.81 -15.13
CA ASP A 325 19.15 7.91 -14.00
C ASP A 325 17.88 7.54 -13.22
N TYR A 326 17.25 6.44 -13.63
CA TYR A 326 16.13 5.81 -12.93
C TYR A 326 16.50 5.08 -11.62
N GLY A 327 17.79 4.92 -11.32
CA GLY A 327 18.38 4.30 -10.12
C GLY A 327 17.89 2.88 -9.84
N TYR A 328 18.61 1.85 -10.26
CA TYR A 328 18.12 0.47 -10.15
C TYR A 328 18.60 -0.28 -8.91
N GLN A 329 17.76 -1.21 -8.42
CA GLN A 329 18.07 -2.12 -7.32
C GLN A 329 17.50 -3.52 -7.60
N ASN A 330 18.23 -4.57 -7.19
CA ASN A 330 17.70 -5.93 -7.07
C ASN A 330 16.81 -6.06 -5.81
N ASN A 331 15.58 -6.51 -6.04
CA ASN A 331 14.48 -6.67 -5.09
C ASN A 331 14.05 -8.14 -4.95
N GLY A 332 14.95 -9.09 -5.16
CA GLY A 332 14.70 -10.51 -5.03
C GLY A 332 15.00 -11.30 -6.29
N PHE A 333 14.78 -12.61 -6.19
CA PHE A 333 15.12 -13.58 -7.23
C PHE A 333 13.91 -14.43 -7.62
N PHE A 334 13.92 -14.92 -8.85
CA PHE A 334 12.95 -15.87 -9.38
C PHE A 334 13.63 -16.88 -10.30
N LEU A 335 12.94 -17.96 -10.62
CA LEU A 335 13.36 -18.95 -11.58
C LEU A 335 12.49 -18.94 -12.82
N MET A 336 13.11 -19.29 -13.94
CA MET A 336 12.45 -19.75 -15.15
C MET A 336 13.02 -21.13 -15.48
N MET A 337 12.15 -22.11 -15.75
CA MET A 337 12.53 -23.51 -15.92
C MET A 337 11.86 -24.10 -17.17
N ASP A 338 12.62 -24.83 -18.00
CA ASP A 338 12.10 -25.38 -19.26
C ASP A 338 11.08 -26.52 -18.97
N PRO A 339 9.84 -26.45 -19.50
CA PRO A 339 8.82 -27.48 -19.33
C PRO A 339 9.24 -28.89 -19.74
N ALA A 340 10.28 -29.04 -20.58
CA ALA A 340 10.88 -30.34 -20.88
C ALA A 340 11.37 -31.09 -19.62
N TYR A 341 11.63 -30.39 -18.52
CA TYR A 341 12.04 -30.94 -17.23
C TYR A 341 10.93 -30.96 -16.18
N ALA A 342 9.65 -30.80 -16.55
CA ALA A 342 8.50 -30.70 -15.62
C ALA A 342 8.49 -31.78 -14.52
N GLY A 343 8.81 -33.04 -14.85
CA GLY A 343 8.90 -34.13 -13.87
C GLY A 343 10.00 -33.96 -12.80
N ARG A 344 11.11 -33.27 -13.13
CA ARG A 344 12.15 -32.89 -12.16
C ARG A 344 11.77 -31.62 -11.39
N ILE A 345 11.15 -30.65 -12.06
CA ILE A 345 10.71 -29.39 -11.47
C ILE A 345 9.68 -29.65 -10.36
N TYR A 346 8.69 -30.50 -10.62
CA TYR A 346 7.62 -30.85 -9.68
C TYR A 346 7.97 -32.00 -8.71
N ALA A 347 9.24 -32.44 -8.65
CA ALA A 347 9.68 -33.45 -7.68
C ALA A 347 9.69 -32.90 -6.25
N GLU A 348 9.51 -33.78 -5.25
CA GLU A 348 9.47 -33.42 -3.82
C GLU A 348 10.71 -32.64 -3.34
N GLY A 349 11.89 -32.94 -3.90
CA GLY A 349 13.14 -32.22 -3.58
C GLY A 349 13.26 -30.83 -4.20
N ALA A 350 12.48 -30.53 -5.23
CA ALA A 350 12.52 -29.30 -6.03
C ALA A 350 11.37 -28.37 -5.66
N PHE A 351 10.31 -28.28 -6.49
CA PHE A 351 9.18 -27.36 -6.34
C PHE A 351 7.82 -28.10 -6.35
N PRO A 352 7.53 -28.98 -5.37
CA PRO A 352 6.28 -29.74 -5.32
C PRO A 352 5.02 -28.85 -5.22
N GLN A 353 5.12 -27.64 -4.68
CA GLN A 353 4.01 -26.68 -4.60
C GLN A 353 3.50 -26.20 -5.96
N LEU A 354 4.33 -26.29 -7.00
CA LEU A 354 3.97 -25.90 -8.37
C LEU A 354 3.30 -27.04 -9.16
N ARG A 355 3.19 -28.24 -8.58
CA ARG A 355 2.63 -29.43 -9.24
C ARG A 355 1.17 -29.18 -9.69
N PRO A 356 0.77 -29.64 -10.90
CA PRO A 356 -0.63 -29.63 -11.33
C PRO A 356 -1.56 -30.38 -10.36
N ARG A 357 -2.77 -29.87 -10.19
CA ARG A 357 -3.87 -30.46 -9.40
C ARG A 357 -4.88 -31.16 -10.33
N PRO A 358 -5.75 -32.04 -9.80
CA PRO A 358 -6.85 -32.61 -10.58
C PRO A 358 -7.67 -31.52 -11.29
N GLY A 359 -7.84 -31.65 -12.60
CA GLY A 359 -8.55 -30.67 -13.44
C GLY A 359 -7.68 -29.57 -14.07
N GLU A 360 -6.40 -29.46 -13.70
CA GLU A 360 -5.46 -28.53 -14.34
C GLU A 360 -4.68 -29.16 -15.49
N SER A 361 -4.24 -28.31 -16.43
CA SER A 361 -3.29 -28.71 -17.48
C SER A 361 -1.98 -29.21 -16.87
N GLY A 362 -1.47 -30.32 -17.40
CA GLY A 362 -0.25 -30.96 -16.92
C GLY A 362 -0.54 -32.11 -15.96
N TYR A 363 -1.75 -32.20 -15.39
CA TYR A 363 -2.09 -33.27 -14.46
C TYR A 363 -2.13 -34.64 -15.14
N ALA A 364 -2.92 -34.77 -16.22
CA ALA A 364 -3.00 -36.01 -17.00
C ALA A 364 -1.81 -36.18 -17.96
N GLU A 365 -1.27 -35.07 -18.48
CA GLU A 365 -0.12 -35.09 -19.40
C GLU A 365 1.18 -35.59 -18.72
N LEU A 366 1.32 -35.40 -17.40
CA LEU A 366 2.43 -35.93 -16.61
C LEU A 366 2.10 -37.28 -15.93
N GLY A 367 0.90 -37.83 -16.12
CA GLY A 367 0.52 -39.13 -15.60
C GLY A 367 0.07 -39.17 -14.13
N TYR A 368 -0.20 -38.02 -13.50
CA TYR A 368 -0.73 -37.97 -12.13
C TYR A 368 -2.15 -38.55 -12.00
N ASP A 369 -2.83 -38.81 -13.13
CA ASP A 369 -4.10 -39.54 -13.22
C ASP A 369 -3.95 -41.07 -13.07
N ARG A 370 -2.72 -41.61 -13.01
CA ARG A 370 -2.42 -43.05 -13.11
C ARG A 370 -1.85 -43.70 -11.84
N GLU A 371 -1.55 -42.92 -10.80
CA GLU A 371 -1.06 -43.43 -9.51
C GLU A 371 -2.08 -43.13 -8.38
N GLU A 372 -2.22 -44.09 -7.47
CA GLU A 372 -3.26 -44.29 -6.43
C GLU A 372 -3.78 -43.02 -5.70
N ALA A 373 -5.08 -42.85 -5.41
CA ALA A 373 -6.01 -43.72 -4.68
C ALA A 373 -5.65 -43.99 -3.19
N GLN A 374 -5.63 -42.96 -2.31
CA GLN A 374 -5.86 -42.99 -0.83
C GLN A 374 -5.68 -41.58 -0.17
N THR A 375 -6.41 -41.11 0.86
CA THR A 375 -7.68 -41.62 1.45
C THR A 375 -8.83 -40.57 1.66
N PRO A 376 -9.07 -39.89 2.82
CA PRO A 376 -10.47 -39.67 3.24
C PRO A 376 -11.00 -38.24 3.13
N ALA A 377 -12.33 -38.14 2.96
CA ALA A 377 -13.09 -36.90 2.94
C ALA A 377 -13.11 -36.19 4.31
N ALA A 378 -12.94 -34.87 4.29
CA ALA A 378 -13.23 -34.00 5.42
C ALA A 378 -14.70 -33.56 5.41
N THR A 379 -15.40 -33.78 6.53
CA THR A 379 -16.78 -33.34 6.75
C THR A 379 -16.84 -32.07 7.59
N GLY A 380 -17.74 -31.14 7.24
CA GLY A 380 -18.32 -30.18 8.20
C GLY A 380 -18.05 -28.71 7.87
N GLY A 381 -19.12 -27.95 7.61
CA GLY A 381 -19.04 -26.53 7.24
C GLY A 381 -20.39 -25.89 6.89
N THR A 382 -21.46 -26.21 7.62
CA THR A 382 -22.79 -25.60 7.42
C THR A 382 -22.84 -24.18 7.98
N GLY A 383 -23.22 -23.16 7.20
CA GLY A 383 -23.34 -21.79 7.73
C GLY A 383 -24.09 -20.71 6.91
N ALA A 384 -24.42 -20.90 5.63
CA ALA A 384 -24.97 -19.83 4.79
C ALA A 384 -26.52 -19.72 4.78
N ARG A 385 -27.12 -19.31 5.92
CA ARG A 385 -28.51 -18.85 6.11
C ARG A 385 -28.52 -17.95 7.37
N GLU A 386 -28.97 -16.69 7.42
CA GLU A 386 -30.17 -16.07 6.83
C GLU A 386 -30.02 -14.56 6.45
N ALA A 387 -28.99 -14.16 5.69
CA ALA A 387 -28.74 -12.72 5.39
C ALA A 387 -29.95 -11.95 4.80
N GLY A 388 -30.75 -12.59 3.94
CA GLY A 388 -31.88 -11.95 3.25
C GLY A 388 -33.08 -11.51 4.11
N LYS A 389 -33.07 -11.76 5.44
CA LYS A 389 -34.15 -11.33 6.34
C LYS A 389 -33.92 -9.99 7.04
N TRP A 390 -32.71 -9.45 7.00
CA TRP A 390 -32.34 -8.31 7.87
C TRP A 390 -32.22 -6.94 7.19
N ILE A 391 -32.13 -6.85 5.85
CA ILE A 391 -31.99 -5.58 5.11
C ILE A 391 -33.08 -4.56 5.48
N ASP A 392 -34.31 -5.07 5.70
CA ASP A 392 -35.48 -4.31 6.15
C ASP A 392 -35.88 -4.63 7.61
N GLY A 393 -35.11 -5.45 8.34
CA GLY A 393 -35.48 -5.95 9.66
C GLY A 393 -35.71 -4.82 10.69
N TRP A 394 -34.89 -3.79 10.62
CA TRP A 394 -34.99 -2.57 11.42
C TRP A 394 -36.32 -1.83 11.26
N LYS A 395 -37.03 -1.98 10.13
CA LYS A 395 -38.33 -1.31 9.89
C LYS A 395 -39.44 -1.82 10.81
N SER A 396 -39.25 -2.99 11.42
CA SER A 396 -40.18 -3.60 12.37
C SER A 396 -39.94 -3.18 13.83
N ASP A 397 -38.77 -2.63 14.14
CA ASP A 397 -38.44 -2.08 15.45
C ASP A 397 -38.61 -0.55 15.43
N ALA A 398 -39.43 -0.01 16.32
CA ALA A 398 -39.75 1.42 16.31
C ALA A 398 -38.54 2.30 16.66
N ALA A 399 -37.65 1.85 17.55
CA ALA A 399 -36.49 2.61 18.00
C ALA A 399 -35.37 2.57 16.95
N LEU A 400 -35.11 1.41 16.34
CA LEU A 400 -34.17 1.32 15.22
C LEU A 400 -34.70 2.08 14.00
N LYS A 401 -36.00 2.05 13.72
CA LYS A 401 -36.60 2.87 12.66
C LYS A 401 -36.40 4.36 12.89
N GLU A 402 -36.69 4.86 14.09
CA GLU A 402 -36.46 6.27 14.45
C GLU A 402 -34.98 6.64 14.31
N LYS A 403 -34.07 5.85 14.89
CA LYS A 403 -32.62 6.02 14.80
C LYS A 403 -32.12 6.02 13.34
N PHE A 404 -32.60 5.08 12.53
CA PHE A 404 -32.08 4.85 11.18
C PHE A 404 -32.63 5.80 10.11
N THR A 405 -33.73 6.53 10.36
CA THR A 405 -34.31 7.48 9.40
C THR A 405 -34.27 8.95 9.85
N THR A 406 -33.65 9.26 10.98
CA THR A 406 -33.60 10.64 11.52
C THR A 406 -32.21 11.25 11.36
N LEU A 407 -32.13 12.31 10.57
CA LEU A 407 -30.91 13.13 10.44
C LEU A 407 -30.79 14.12 11.59
N ILE A 408 -29.60 14.21 12.18
CA ILE A 408 -29.19 15.23 13.16
C ILE A 408 -28.47 16.34 12.40
N LEU A 409 -29.02 17.56 12.41
CA LEU A 409 -28.58 18.65 11.53
C LEU A 409 -28.61 20.02 12.22
N GLU A 410 -27.59 20.84 11.94
CA GLU A 410 -27.52 22.27 12.18
C GLU A 410 -27.64 23.07 10.85
N PRO A 411 -27.90 24.39 10.89
CA PRO A 411 -27.92 25.22 9.69
C PRO A 411 -26.57 25.20 8.96
N SER A 412 -26.58 25.03 7.63
CA SER A 412 -25.33 25.11 6.86
C SER A 412 -24.72 26.51 6.93
N PRO A 413 -23.38 26.63 7.01
CA PRO A 413 -22.67 27.89 6.79
C PRO A 413 -22.87 28.51 5.40
N LYS A 414 -23.40 27.75 4.42
CA LYS A 414 -23.71 28.20 3.06
C LYS A 414 -25.22 28.20 2.80
N GLU A 415 -25.77 29.37 2.49
CA GLU A 415 -27.20 29.55 2.16
C GLU A 415 -27.64 28.78 0.91
N THR A 416 -26.70 28.40 0.03
CA THR A 416 -26.94 27.64 -1.20
C THR A 416 -27.26 26.16 -0.98
N ASP A 417 -27.07 25.63 0.23
CA ASP A 417 -27.13 24.18 0.48
C ASP A 417 -28.54 23.60 0.54
N GLY A 418 -29.60 24.41 0.59
CA GLY A 418 -30.98 23.93 0.68
C GLY A 418 -31.28 23.05 1.91
N ASP A 419 -32.29 22.18 1.83
CA ASP A 419 -32.62 21.22 2.89
C ASP A 419 -32.09 19.83 2.54
N VAL A 420 -30.98 19.42 3.17
CA VAL A 420 -30.35 18.11 2.94
C VAL A 420 -31.23 16.91 3.32
N ARG A 421 -32.37 17.12 3.99
CA ARG A 421 -33.37 16.06 4.23
C ARG A 421 -33.96 15.51 2.93
N GLU A 422 -33.94 16.27 1.84
CA GLU A 422 -34.36 15.82 0.50
C GLU A 422 -33.53 14.65 -0.04
N LEU A 423 -32.32 14.43 0.50
CA LEU A 423 -31.42 13.36 0.06
C LEU A 423 -31.92 11.98 0.50
N LEU A 424 -32.69 11.90 1.60
CA LEU A 424 -33.19 10.65 2.19
C LEU A 424 -34.53 10.25 1.55
N ARG A 425 -34.59 9.07 0.94
CA ARG A 425 -35.81 8.58 0.28
C ARG A 425 -36.78 7.92 1.27
N GLU A 426 -38.07 7.93 0.94
CA GLU A 426 -39.08 7.25 1.76
C GLU A 426 -38.77 5.74 1.87
N GLY A 427 -38.67 5.23 3.11
CA GLY A 427 -38.37 3.82 3.37
C GLY A 427 -36.89 3.44 3.28
N GLU A 428 -35.99 4.40 3.08
CA GLU A 428 -34.53 4.25 3.09
C GLU A 428 -33.97 4.60 4.49
N SER A 429 -32.89 3.95 4.94
CA SER A 429 -32.12 4.42 6.11
C SER A 429 -31.04 5.43 5.71
N VAL A 430 -30.56 6.25 6.64
CA VAL A 430 -29.43 7.19 6.40
C VAL A 430 -28.20 6.46 5.86
N LEU A 431 -27.93 5.23 6.31
CA LEU A 431 -26.82 4.43 5.79
C LEU A 431 -27.04 3.91 4.36
N GLN A 432 -28.29 3.57 4.00
CA GLN A 432 -28.65 3.21 2.62
C GLN A 432 -28.60 4.44 1.69
N MET A 433 -29.02 5.61 2.18
CA MET A 433 -28.86 6.88 1.49
C MET A 433 -27.38 7.18 1.21
N LEU A 434 -26.48 6.97 2.19
CA LEU A 434 -25.03 7.14 2.02
C LEU A 434 -24.44 6.11 1.04
N GLN A 435 -24.84 4.85 1.13
CA GLN A 435 -24.44 3.80 0.17
C GLN A 435 -24.82 4.20 -1.26
N ARG A 436 -26.07 4.61 -1.48
CA ARG A 436 -26.56 5.08 -2.77
C ARG A 436 -25.83 6.35 -3.23
N ILE A 437 -25.59 7.33 -2.37
CA ILE A 437 -24.80 8.52 -2.72
C ILE A 437 -23.37 8.13 -3.10
N SER A 438 -22.77 7.14 -2.42
CA SER A 438 -21.44 6.62 -2.76
C SER A 438 -21.41 5.88 -4.10
N GLU A 439 -22.47 5.15 -4.43
CA GLU A 439 -22.66 4.50 -5.73
C GLU A 439 -22.90 5.52 -6.86
N GLU A 440 -23.74 6.53 -6.63
CA GLU A 440 -23.95 7.69 -7.52
C GLU A 440 -22.61 8.41 -7.76
N ILE A 441 -21.88 8.78 -6.70
CA ILE A 441 -20.54 9.40 -6.80
C ILE A 441 -19.58 8.49 -7.57
N SER A 442 -19.54 7.18 -7.28
CA SER A 442 -18.61 6.25 -7.97
C SER A 442 -18.96 6.07 -9.46
N ALA A 443 -20.23 6.21 -9.83
CA ALA A 443 -20.69 6.24 -11.22
C ALA A 443 -20.37 7.57 -11.91
N ASP A 444 -20.50 8.71 -11.21
CA ASP A 444 -20.24 10.04 -11.77
C ASP A 444 -18.74 10.37 -11.86
N THR A 445 -17.95 10.01 -10.85
CA THR A 445 -16.49 10.21 -10.76
C THR A 445 -15.67 9.23 -11.62
N ARG A 446 -16.38 8.27 -12.23
CA ARG A 446 -15.89 7.35 -13.25
C ARG A 446 -15.02 8.03 -14.33
N HIS A 447 -15.38 9.25 -14.72
CA HIS A 447 -14.73 10.06 -15.78
C HIS A 447 -14.08 11.35 -15.26
N GLY A 448 -13.54 11.32 -14.05
CA GLY A 448 -12.90 12.49 -13.45
C GLY A 448 -13.36 12.76 -12.05
N ASP A 449 -12.38 12.99 -11.20
CA ASP A 449 -12.51 13.12 -9.77
C ASP A 449 -12.63 14.59 -9.39
N ASP A 450 -13.80 15.17 -9.65
CA ASP A 450 -14.10 16.59 -9.40
C ASP A 450 -14.93 16.73 -8.12
N MET A 451 -14.54 17.65 -7.23
CA MET A 451 -15.20 17.89 -5.95
C MET A 451 -16.68 18.31 -6.08
N GLU A 452 -17.12 18.84 -7.23
CA GLU A 452 -18.55 19.09 -7.49
C GLU A 452 -19.40 17.81 -7.37
N LYS A 453 -18.85 16.65 -7.75
CA LYS A 453 -19.55 15.36 -7.69
C LYS A 453 -19.79 14.90 -6.25
N PHE A 454 -18.92 15.31 -5.33
CA PHE A 454 -19.05 15.03 -3.89
C PHE A 454 -19.99 16.00 -3.17
N GLU A 455 -20.63 16.94 -3.87
CA GLU A 455 -21.36 18.04 -3.23
C GLU A 455 -22.53 17.58 -2.36
N LYS A 456 -23.14 16.41 -2.64
CA LYS A 456 -24.13 15.78 -1.74
C LYS A 456 -23.54 15.45 -0.36
N LEU A 457 -22.30 14.96 -0.31
CA LEU A 457 -21.58 14.68 0.94
C LEU A 457 -21.07 15.97 1.59
N ASN A 458 -20.60 16.95 0.81
CA ASN A 458 -20.24 18.28 1.33
C ASN A 458 -21.42 18.97 2.03
N ARG A 459 -22.59 19.04 1.38
CA ARG A 459 -23.82 19.63 1.95
C ARG A 459 -24.20 18.91 3.25
N LEU A 460 -24.20 17.58 3.25
CA LEU A 460 -24.49 16.78 4.44
C LEU A 460 -23.48 17.01 5.57
N PHE A 461 -22.19 17.11 5.25
CA PHE A 461 -21.12 17.40 6.22
C PHE A 461 -21.27 18.81 6.80
N ARG A 462 -21.52 19.83 5.96
CA ARG A 462 -21.78 21.21 6.40
C ARG A 462 -23.01 21.31 7.31
N CYS A 463 -24.02 20.47 7.12
CA CYS A 463 -25.20 20.39 7.99
C CYS A 463 -25.07 19.46 9.21
N GLY A 464 -24.14 18.50 9.27
CA GLY A 464 -24.00 17.60 10.44
C GLY A 464 -23.52 18.34 11.69
N VAL A 465 -23.82 17.85 12.91
CA VAL A 465 -23.46 18.57 14.15
C VAL A 465 -22.08 18.15 14.65
N ALA A 466 -21.24 19.11 15.06
CA ALA A 466 -19.92 18.81 15.62
C ALA A 466 -19.99 18.07 16.98
N PRO A 467 -19.30 16.92 17.14
CA PRO A 467 -19.17 16.26 18.45
C PRO A 467 -18.44 17.11 19.50
N GLY A 468 -18.71 16.82 20.77
CA GLY A 468 -18.16 17.57 21.91
C GLY A 468 -17.20 16.76 22.78
N VAL A 469 -16.56 17.44 23.73
CA VAL A 469 -15.86 16.83 24.87
C VAL A 469 -16.44 17.39 26.16
N ARG A 470 -16.64 16.52 27.16
CA ARG A 470 -17.09 16.91 28.51
C ARG A 470 -16.43 16.01 29.54
N ASP A 471 -15.85 16.59 30.58
CA ASP A 471 -15.11 15.89 31.63
C ASP A 471 -13.98 14.97 31.10
N GLY A 472 -13.43 15.29 29.92
CA GLY A 472 -12.43 14.51 29.19
C GLY A 472 -13.00 13.30 28.43
N LEU A 473 -14.31 13.24 28.23
CA LEU A 473 -15.02 12.16 27.56
C LEU A 473 -15.64 12.66 26.25
N PHE A 474 -15.43 11.94 25.14
CA PHE A 474 -16.11 12.17 23.88
C PHE A 474 -17.64 12.13 24.05
N GLN A 475 -18.34 13.11 23.46
CA GLN A 475 -19.79 13.32 23.54
C GLN A 475 -20.43 13.33 22.16
N ARG A 476 -21.50 12.54 22.01
CA ARG A 476 -22.48 12.65 20.94
C ARG A 476 -23.35 13.90 21.12
N HIS A 477 -24.05 14.31 20.06
CA HIS A 477 -25.07 15.36 20.09
C HIS A 477 -26.18 15.04 21.13
N LYS A 478 -26.57 13.76 21.20
CA LYS A 478 -27.51 13.26 22.21
C LYS A 478 -26.81 13.14 23.56
N GLU A 479 -27.22 13.99 24.51
CA GLU A 479 -26.61 14.08 25.83
C GLU A 479 -26.58 12.72 26.56
N GLY A 480 -25.40 12.35 27.08
CA GLY A 480 -25.18 11.10 27.79
C GLY A 480 -25.07 9.84 26.91
N ALA A 481 -25.21 9.95 25.58
CA ALA A 481 -25.05 8.82 24.67
C ALA A 481 -23.57 8.51 24.38
N CYS A 482 -23.25 7.22 24.29
CA CYS A 482 -21.99 6.65 23.82
C CYS A 482 -22.29 5.32 23.11
N ASN A 483 -21.33 4.73 22.38
CA ASN A 483 -21.51 3.36 21.88
C ASN A 483 -21.17 2.36 22.99
N THR A 484 -19.95 2.47 23.51
CA THR A 484 -19.44 1.66 24.62
C THR A 484 -18.78 2.60 25.63
N ARG A 485 -18.78 2.25 26.92
CA ARG A 485 -17.97 2.97 27.91
C ARG A 485 -17.31 2.00 28.85
N VAL A 486 -15.99 1.87 28.73
CA VAL A 486 -15.19 0.91 29.49
C VAL A 486 -13.94 1.59 30.03
N ASP A 487 -13.65 1.34 31.31
CA ASP A 487 -12.36 1.64 31.92
C ASP A 487 -11.47 0.40 31.79
N GLY A 488 -10.18 0.60 31.52
CA GLY A 488 -9.20 -0.49 31.53
C GLY A 488 -8.83 -0.90 32.94
N VAL A 489 -8.38 -2.14 33.07
CA VAL A 489 -7.99 -2.74 34.37
C VAL A 489 -6.48 -2.78 34.59
N GLU A 490 -5.69 -2.60 33.53
CA GLU A 490 -4.23 -2.57 33.61
C GLU A 490 -3.71 -1.19 34.05
N LYS A 491 -2.75 -1.19 34.97
CA LYS A 491 -1.96 0.01 35.28
C LYS A 491 -1.06 0.32 34.10
N ARG A 492 -1.22 1.50 33.52
CA ARG A 492 -0.40 2.00 32.41
C ARG A 492 0.53 3.08 32.94
N ASP A 493 1.81 3.00 32.59
CA ASP A 493 2.77 4.07 32.84
C ASP A 493 2.94 4.93 31.59
N TRP A 494 2.98 6.25 31.79
CA TRP A 494 3.37 7.23 30.78
C TRP A 494 4.56 8.02 31.32
N TYR A 495 5.79 7.57 31.05
CA TYR A 495 7.03 8.22 31.52
C TYR A 495 7.05 8.49 33.03
N GLY A 496 6.82 7.45 33.83
CA GLY A 496 6.87 7.51 35.30
C GLY A 496 5.61 8.04 35.99
N GLY A 497 4.49 8.19 35.26
CA GLY A 497 3.20 8.62 35.79
C GLY A 497 2.08 7.67 35.39
N ASP A 498 1.13 7.42 36.30
CA ASP A 498 -0.04 6.56 36.08
C ASP A 498 -1.00 7.21 35.05
N ASP A 499 -1.27 6.52 33.94
CA ASP A 499 -2.12 6.98 32.82
C ASP A 499 -3.14 5.89 32.41
N PRO A 500 -4.00 5.44 33.35
CA PRO A 500 -4.94 4.35 33.11
C PRO A 500 -5.94 4.68 31.99
N CYS A 501 -6.43 3.64 31.32
CA CYS A 501 -7.53 3.76 30.36
C CYS A 501 -8.81 4.17 31.09
N ILE A 502 -9.27 5.40 30.92
CA ILE A 502 -10.51 5.90 31.53
C ILE A 502 -11.49 6.29 30.44
N GLY A 503 -12.70 5.74 30.54
CA GLY A 503 -13.86 6.10 29.75
C GLY A 503 -13.69 5.86 28.26
N LEU A 504 -13.08 4.74 27.86
CA LEU A 504 -12.93 4.39 26.45
C LEU A 504 -14.29 4.16 25.79
N ASP A 505 -14.53 4.86 24.68
CA ASP A 505 -15.67 4.70 23.77
C ASP A 505 -15.13 4.43 22.36
N TYR A 506 -15.77 3.55 21.60
CA TYR A 506 -15.27 3.11 20.30
C TYR A 506 -16.36 3.01 19.24
N TYR A 507 -15.99 3.28 17.99
CA TYR A 507 -16.90 3.33 16.85
C TYR A 507 -16.27 2.60 15.66
N HIS A 508 -17.08 1.82 14.95
CA HIS A 508 -16.69 1.02 13.79
C HIS A 508 -16.48 1.91 12.58
N GLY A 509 -15.47 1.58 11.76
CA GLY A 509 -15.08 2.34 10.57
C GLY A 509 -15.65 1.76 9.27
N ALA A 510 -15.97 2.64 8.32
CA ALA A 510 -16.20 2.27 6.93
C ALA A 510 -15.69 3.37 5.99
N ASN A 511 -15.17 2.99 4.82
CA ASN A 511 -14.82 3.95 3.77
C ASN A 511 -16.05 4.23 2.90
N LEU A 512 -16.26 5.49 2.51
CA LEU A 512 -17.40 5.88 1.68
C LEU A 512 -16.99 6.13 0.22
N ASN A 513 -16.13 7.13 -0.01
CA ASN A 513 -15.52 7.44 -1.32
C ASN A 513 -14.17 8.15 -1.08
N LEU A 514 -13.22 7.99 -2.00
CA LEU A 514 -12.01 8.82 -2.07
C LEU A 514 -12.12 9.89 -3.16
N HIS A 515 -11.33 10.95 -2.96
CA HIS A 515 -11.04 12.01 -3.91
C HIS A 515 -9.51 12.22 -4.02
N CYS A 516 -8.98 12.52 -5.20
CA CYS A 516 -7.58 12.84 -5.43
C CYS A 516 -7.33 14.35 -5.26
N GLY A 517 -7.26 14.83 -4.02
CA GLY A 517 -7.11 16.26 -3.68
C GLY A 517 -5.92 17.01 -4.28
N PHE A 518 -4.98 16.31 -4.94
CA PHE A 518 -3.94 16.93 -5.75
C PHE A 518 -4.45 17.49 -7.10
N GLY A 519 -5.65 17.11 -7.57
CA GLY A 519 -6.22 17.59 -8.83
C GLY A 519 -6.62 19.06 -8.80
N ASP A 520 -7.36 19.46 -7.75
CA ASP A 520 -7.96 20.79 -7.63
C ASP A 520 -6.91 21.90 -7.54
N SER A 521 -5.88 21.70 -6.71
CA SER A 521 -4.80 22.68 -6.51
C SER A 521 -3.81 22.78 -7.68
N VAL A 522 -3.94 21.92 -8.69
CA VAL A 522 -3.08 21.92 -9.89
C VAL A 522 -3.75 22.60 -11.08
N ARG A 523 -5.08 22.70 -11.15
CA ARG A 523 -5.77 23.47 -12.20
C ARG A 523 -5.29 24.93 -12.24
N ASP A 524 -5.07 25.56 -11.09
CA ASP A 524 -4.58 26.95 -10.98
C ASP A 524 -3.08 27.12 -11.29
N LEU A 525 -2.30 26.02 -11.37
CA LEU A 525 -0.87 26.04 -11.72
C LEU A 525 -0.63 25.86 -13.23
N LEU A 526 -1.67 25.66 -14.04
CA LEU A 526 -1.57 25.27 -15.46
C LEU A 526 -1.14 26.39 -16.43
N GLU A 527 -0.92 27.64 -15.97
CA GLU A 527 -0.47 28.72 -16.86
C GLU A 527 1.05 28.76 -17.12
N GLU A 528 1.93 28.17 -16.28
CA GLU A 528 3.39 28.35 -16.43
C GLU A 528 4.31 27.11 -16.46
N ASP A 529 3.95 25.91 -15.98
CA ASP A 529 4.82 24.72 -16.15
C ASP A 529 4.04 23.38 -16.26
N ARG A 530 4.50 22.49 -17.14
CA ARG A 530 3.83 21.22 -17.52
C ARG A 530 4.52 19.95 -17.03
N SER A 531 5.51 20.07 -16.15
CA SER A 531 6.46 18.98 -15.84
C SER A 531 6.28 18.28 -14.48
N LEU A 532 5.16 18.48 -13.75
CA LEU A 532 4.95 17.86 -12.43
C LEU A 532 3.63 17.07 -12.28
N PHE A 533 3.75 16.01 -11.48
CA PHE A 533 2.93 14.79 -11.43
C PHE A 533 1.63 14.89 -10.59
N PRO A 534 0.76 15.89 -10.81
CA PRO A 534 -0.68 15.56 -10.86
C PRO A 534 -1.42 16.13 -12.10
N SER A 535 -0.79 17.05 -12.83
CA SER A 535 -1.43 17.84 -13.91
C SER A 535 -1.96 17.00 -15.07
N ILE A 536 -1.15 16.04 -15.55
CA ILE A 536 -1.48 15.17 -16.68
C ILE A 536 -2.59 14.18 -16.33
N LEU A 537 -2.63 13.69 -15.07
CA LEU A 537 -3.68 12.82 -14.56
C LEU A 537 -5.03 13.54 -14.54
N ALA A 538 -5.07 14.75 -13.97
CA ALA A 538 -6.30 15.55 -13.90
C ALA A 538 -6.82 15.96 -15.30
N ALA A 539 -5.92 16.34 -16.21
CA ALA A 539 -6.29 16.71 -17.58
C ALA A 539 -6.87 15.54 -18.38
N ARG A 540 -6.30 14.33 -18.27
CA ARG A 540 -6.70 13.16 -19.07
C ARG A 540 -7.86 12.37 -18.46
N LEU A 541 -8.05 12.41 -17.15
CA LEU A 541 -9.27 11.89 -16.52
C LEU A 541 -10.53 12.63 -17.04
N ALA A 542 -10.44 13.94 -17.25
CA ALA A 542 -11.52 14.76 -17.79
C ALA A 542 -11.86 14.49 -19.28
N GLU A 543 -11.06 13.67 -19.98
CA GLU A 543 -11.23 13.28 -21.39
C GLU A 543 -11.71 11.81 -21.56
N ALA A 544 -12.09 11.12 -20.47
CA ALA A 544 -12.44 9.70 -20.47
C ALA A 544 -13.92 9.41 -20.81
N THR A 545 -14.17 8.43 -21.69
CA THR A 545 -15.52 8.03 -22.15
C THR A 545 -16.27 7.07 -21.22
N ASP A 546 -17.61 7.11 -21.32
CA ASP A 546 -18.70 6.52 -20.50
C ASP A 546 -18.52 5.11 -19.88
N ASP A 547 -17.64 4.26 -20.40
CA ASP A 547 -17.51 2.84 -19.99
C ASP A 547 -16.34 2.50 -19.02
N THR A 548 -15.46 3.44 -18.68
CA THR A 548 -14.23 3.13 -17.88
C THR A 548 -14.41 3.35 -16.37
N PRO A 549 -14.36 2.34 -15.46
CA PRO A 549 -14.67 2.51 -14.02
C PRO A 549 -13.79 3.50 -13.23
N ASN A 550 -14.28 4.01 -12.08
CA ASN A 550 -13.45 4.81 -11.15
C ASN A 550 -12.32 3.97 -10.55
N ILE A 551 -11.11 4.13 -11.11
CA ILE A 551 -9.91 3.38 -10.73
C ILE A 551 -9.37 3.77 -9.35
N LEU A 552 -9.55 5.00 -8.88
CA LEU A 552 -9.03 5.44 -7.57
C LEU A 552 -9.78 4.76 -6.41
N ASN A 553 -11.11 4.74 -6.47
CA ASN A 553 -11.96 4.06 -5.49
C ASN A 553 -11.71 2.53 -5.48
N GLU A 554 -11.50 1.91 -6.63
CA GLU A 554 -11.22 0.47 -6.76
C GLU A 554 -9.81 0.11 -6.27
N THR A 555 -8.84 0.97 -6.60
CA THR A 555 -7.45 0.84 -6.13
C THR A 555 -7.39 0.94 -4.62
N TRP A 556 -8.15 1.83 -3.97
CA TRP A 556 -8.16 1.91 -2.50
C TRP A 556 -9.08 0.89 -1.81
N ARG A 557 -10.24 0.54 -2.38
CA ARG A 557 -11.05 -0.60 -1.90
C ARG A 557 -10.21 -1.88 -1.82
N SER A 558 -9.27 -2.04 -2.76
CA SER A 558 -8.25 -3.08 -2.71
C SER A 558 -7.13 -2.73 -1.72
N ILE A 559 -6.24 -1.79 -2.09
CA ILE A 559 -4.98 -1.49 -1.38
C ILE A 559 -5.20 -1.01 0.05
N GLY A 560 -6.18 -0.15 0.30
CA GLY A 560 -6.53 0.31 1.65
C GLY A 560 -6.87 -0.85 2.57
N LYS A 561 -7.66 -1.83 2.09
CA LYS A 561 -8.03 -3.03 2.86
C LYS A 561 -6.89 -4.06 3.03
N TYR A 562 -5.83 -4.00 2.22
CA TYR A 562 -4.64 -4.86 2.36
C TYR A 562 -3.52 -4.25 3.19
N ILE A 563 -3.28 -2.93 3.08
CA ILE A 563 -2.17 -2.25 3.77
C ILE A 563 -2.62 -1.71 5.14
N PHE A 564 -3.89 -1.32 5.29
CA PHE A 564 -4.43 -0.78 6.52
C PHE A 564 -5.78 -1.45 6.87
N PRO A 565 -5.80 -2.56 7.63
CA PRO A 565 -7.03 -3.23 8.10
C PRO A 565 -7.71 -2.42 9.22
N TRP A 566 -8.03 -1.18 8.92
CA TRP A 566 -8.69 -0.21 9.78
C TRP A 566 -10.12 -0.65 10.06
N ALA A 567 -10.43 -0.80 11.34
CA ALA A 567 -11.72 -1.26 11.86
C ALA A 567 -12.55 -0.14 12.49
N GLY A 568 -11.97 1.05 12.70
CA GLY A 568 -12.64 2.16 13.39
C GLY A 568 -11.70 3.01 14.24
N LYS A 569 -12.28 3.77 15.17
CA LYS A 569 -11.54 4.65 16.09
C LYS A 569 -12.09 4.55 17.51
N SER A 570 -11.22 4.68 18.51
CA SER A 570 -11.60 4.76 19.94
C SER A 570 -11.06 6.03 20.59
N TYR A 571 -11.81 6.55 21.54
CA TYR A 571 -11.52 7.75 22.32
C TYR A 571 -11.46 7.40 23.80
N GLU A 572 -10.32 7.65 24.46
CA GLU A 572 -10.15 7.55 25.91
C GLU A 572 -9.81 8.93 26.51
N LYS A 573 -10.04 9.11 27.81
CA LYS A 573 -9.71 10.36 28.49
C LYS A 573 -8.19 10.59 28.47
N ILE A 574 -7.77 11.81 28.14
CA ILE A 574 -6.36 12.21 28.20
C ILE A 574 -6.04 12.85 29.56
N SER A 575 -4.92 12.47 30.17
CA SER A 575 -4.40 13.16 31.35
C SER A 575 -3.78 14.51 30.94
N PRO A 576 -3.91 15.58 31.77
CA PRO A 576 -3.43 16.91 31.41
C PRO A 576 -1.90 16.95 31.23
N ARG A 577 -1.18 16.16 32.03
CA ARG A 577 0.27 15.89 31.89
C ARG A 577 0.61 15.34 30.50
N LYS A 578 -0.12 14.33 30.02
CA LYS A 578 0.09 13.72 28.70
C LYS A 578 -0.31 14.67 27.56
N LEU A 579 -1.42 15.39 27.71
CA LEU A 579 -1.86 16.40 26.75
C LEU A 579 -0.80 17.50 26.56
N SER A 580 -0.29 18.06 27.66
CA SER A 580 0.74 19.11 27.62
C SER A 580 2.03 18.67 26.93
N MET A 581 2.43 17.40 27.06
CA MET A 581 3.59 16.85 26.36
C MET A 581 3.31 16.59 24.87
N LEU A 582 2.13 16.06 24.53
CA LEU A 582 1.80 15.71 23.15
C LEU A 582 1.53 16.94 22.27
N LEU A 583 1.17 18.07 22.88
CA LEU A 583 1.00 19.38 22.24
C LEU A 583 2.23 20.30 22.42
N ASP A 584 3.34 19.83 23.01
CA ASP A 584 4.55 20.64 23.12
C ASP A 584 5.27 20.70 21.76
N GLU A 585 5.59 21.92 21.34
CA GLU A 585 6.20 22.28 20.06
C GLU A 585 7.46 23.13 20.25
N SER A 586 7.98 23.19 21.48
CA SER A 586 9.17 23.98 21.84
C SER A 586 10.43 23.57 21.05
N ASP A 587 11.44 24.44 21.05
CA ASP A 587 12.76 24.22 20.45
C ASP A 587 13.62 23.20 21.22
N ASP A 588 13.39 23.09 22.54
CA ASP A 588 14.13 22.28 23.51
C ASP A 588 13.47 20.90 23.82
N LEU A 589 12.55 20.41 22.99
CA LEU A 589 11.81 19.13 23.20
C LEU A 589 12.71 17.92 23.53
N ALA A 590 13.91 17.86 22.95
CA ALA A 590 14.88 16.79 23.21
C ALA A 590 15.47 16.83 24.63
N GLU A 591 15.52 18.01 25.26
CA GLU A 591 15.97 18.19 26.64
C GLU A 591 14.81 17.99 27.62
N ARG A 592 13.59 18.42 27.26
CA ARG A 592 12.37 18.24 28.07
C ARG A 592 11.92 16.80 28.19
N TYR A 593 11.92 16.07 27.07
CA TYR A 593 11.30 14.75 26.95
C TYR A 593 12.24 13.70 26.32
N PRO A 594 13.47 13.52 26.85
CA PRO A 594 14.52 12.74 26.20
C PRO A 594 14.11 11.28 25.92
N ALA A 595 13.26 10.69 26.78
CA ALA A 595 12.74 9.34 26.57
C ALA A 595 11.78 9.24 25.37
N ARG A 596 10.78 10.13 25.26
CA ARG A 596 9.86 10.16 24.10
C ARG A 596 10.61 10.46 22.80
N VAL A 597 11.58 11.37 22.84
CA VAL A 597 12.39 11.71 21.66
C VAL A 597 13.31 10.55 21.25
N ALA A 598 13.83 9.76 22.20
CA ALA A 598 14.54 8.52 21.90
C ALA A 598 13.63 7.48 21.22
N GLU A 599 12.39 7.30 21.70
CA GLU A 599 11.42 6.43 21.03
C GLU A 599 11.05 6.92 19.63
N LEU A 600 10.79 8.22 19.43
CA LEU A 600 10.51 8.80 18.12
C LEU A 600 11.63 8.53 17.12
N ARG A 601 12.89 8.59 17.57
CA ARG A 601 14.08 8.26 16.76
C ARG A 601 14.22 6.75 16.50
N ALA A 602 13.73 5.91 17.40
CA ALA A 602 13.80 4.46 17.28
C ALA A 602 12.76 3.84 16.33
N HIS A 603 11.71 4.59 15.95
CA HIS A 603 10.65 4.15 15.04
C HIS A 603 10.77 4.91 13.70
N PRO A 604 11.40 4.33 12.65
CA PRO A 604 11.75 5.06 11.43
C PRO A 604 10.57 5.69 10.69
N ALA A 605 9.35 5.16 10.85
CA ALA A 605 8.18 5.70 10.19
C ALA A 605 7.72 7.05 10.79
N SER A 606 8.08 7.36 12.04
CA SER A 606 7.87 8.67 12.68
C SER A 606 8.71 9.82 12.07
N ALA A 607 9.34 9.61 10.90
CA ALA A 607 10.14 10.61 10.21
C ALA A 607 9.47 11.99 10.02
N PRO A 608 8.16 12.13 9.69
CA PRO A 608 7.52 13.46 9.59
C PRO A 608 7.54 14.22 10.93
N HIS A 609 7.38 13.50 12.03
CA HIS A 609 7.37 14.02 13.39
C HIS A 609 8.77 14.40 13.87
N LEU A 610 9.76 13.53 13.59
CA LEU A 610 11.16 13.81 13.87
C LEU A 610 11.66 15.02 13.04
N MET A 611 11.20 15.18 11.80
CA MET A 611 11.48 16.37 10.99
C MET A 611 10.88 17.64 11.60
N ALA A 612 9.64 17.59 12.12
CA ALA A 612 9.05 18.73 12.83
C ALA A 612 9.87 19.09 14.08
N LEU A 613 10.24 18.11 14.90
CA LEU A 613 11.10 18.33 16.09
C LEU A 613 12.45 18.97 15.72
N ILE A 614 13.15 18.46 14.71
CA ILE A 614 14.44 19.03 14.26
C ILE A 614 14.26 20.48 13.78
N LYS A 615 13.22 20.74 12.99
CA LYS A 615 12.97 22.08 12.45
C LYS A 615 12.50 23.09 13.50
N ASN A 616 11.84 22.64 14.58
CA ASN A 616 11.53 23.51 15.72
C ASN A 616 12.81 23.91 16.46
N GLN A 617 13.76 22.97 16.66
CA GLN A 617 15.09 23.26 17.21
C GLN A 617 15.92 24.22 16.33
N GLU A 618 15.70 24.20 15.02
CA GLU A 618 16.33 25.12 14.05
C GLU A 618 15.62 26.48 13.94
N HIS A 619 14.55 26.72 14.72
CA HIS A 619 13.67 27.90 14.61
C HIS A 619 13.15 28.14 13.18
N TYR A 620 12.71 27.08 12.49
CA TYR A 620 12.26 27.16 11.09
C TYR A 620 11.09 28.13 10.86
N TRP A 621 10.26 28.37 11.88
CA TRP A 621 9.11 29.28 11.82
C TRP A 621 9.30 30.50 12.72
N ASP A 622 9.01 31.69 12.20
CA ASP A 622 8.97 32.96 12.93
C ASP A 622 7.64 33.20 13.68
N VAL A 623 6.81 32.17 13.88
CA VAL A 623 5.52 32.27 14.60
C VAL A 623 5.50 31.42 15.87
N GLU A 624 4.80 31.91 16.89
CA GLU A 624 4.71 31.26 18.20
C GLU A 624 3.63 30.16 18.18
N PRO A 625 3.93 28.91 18.63
CA PRO A 625 2.94 27.84 18.73
C PRO A 625 1.75 28.20 19.63
N ARG A 626 0.56 27.65 19.32
CA ARG A 626 -0.72 27.98 19.98
C ARG A 626 -0.68 27.89 21.51
N TYR A 627 0.14 26.99 22.05
CA TYR A 627 0.23 26.68 23.48
C TYR A 627 1.55 27.13 24.14
N ALA A 628 2.44 27.81 23.42
CA ALA A 628 3.79 28.15 23.91
C ALA A 628 3.78 28.94 25.23
N ALA A 629 2.83 29.87 25.39
CA ALA A 629 2.67 30.64 26.62
C ALA A 629 2.51 29.78 27.89
N HIS A 630 1.88 28.60 27.78
CA HIS A 630 1.63 27.65 28.86
C HIS A 630 2.68 26.53 28.97
N LEU A 631 3.72 26.59 28.14
CA LEU A 631 4.85 25.65 28.11
C LEU A 631 6.19 26.34 28.35
N LYS A 632 6.23 27.68 28.31
CA LYS A 632 7.43 28.50 28.49
C LYS A 632 8.22 28.24 29.78
N ASN A 633 7.53 27.87 30.86
CA ASN A 633 8.14 27.63 32.18
C ASN A 633 8.76 26.22 32.31
N GLY A 634 8.57 25.34 31.33
CA GLY A 634 9.06 23.96 31.32
C GLY A 634 7.95 22.91 31.30
N PRO A 635 8.30 21.62 31.21
CA PRO A 635 7.34 20.51 31.20
C PRO A 635 6.58 20.35 32.53
N TRP A 636 5.46 19.62 32.48
CA TRP A 636 4.54 19.40 33.61
C TRP A 636 5.23 19.01 34.92
N ASP A 637 6.18 18.08 34.87
CA ASP A 637 6.88 17.59 36.07
C ASP A 637 7.97 18.56 36.57
N ASN A 638 8.55 19.38 35.68
CA ASN A 638 9.71 20.21 35.97
C ASN A 638 9.53 21.64 35.40
N GLY A 639 9.09 22.57 36.25
CA GLY A 639 9.06 24.01 35.95
C GLY A 639 7.69 24.59 35.59
N MET A 640 6.76 23.79 35.07
CA MET A 640 5.39 24.24 34.78
C MET A 640 4.68 24.76 36.05
N THR A 641 4.07 25.95 35.95
CA THR A 641 3.41 26.62 37.09
C THR A 641 2.05 26.02 37.41
N ASP A 642 1.55 26.25 38.62
CA ASP A 642 0.21 25.79 39.01
C ASP A 642 -0.91 26.41 38.14
N ALA A 643 -0.71 27.63 37.63
CA ALA A 643 -1.65 28.27 36.71
C ALA A 643 -1.66 27.58 35.33
N ASP A 644 -0.48 27.22 34.81
CA ASP A 644 -0.36 26.48 33.55
C ASP A 644 -0.91 25.05 33.70
N LYS A 645 -0.73 24.40 34.87
CA LYS A 645 -1.33 23.09 35.17
C LYS A 645 -2.85 23.15 35.20
N ALA A 646 -3.43 24.16 35.85
CA ALA A 646 -4.88 24.37 35.86
C ALA A 646 -5.44 24.63 34.45
N PHE A 647 -4.69 25.34 33.59
CA PHE A 647 -5.05 25.50 32.17
C PHE A 647 -5.08 24.14 31.43
N TRP A 648 -4.05 23.30 31.62
CA TRP A 648 -3.99 21.98 30.98
C TRP A 648 -5.06 21.01 31.52
N GLU A 649 -5.41 21.10 32.81
CA GLU A 649 -6.56 20.40 33.41
C GLU A 649 -7.88 20.82 32.75
N GLU A 650 -8.08 22.12 32.50
CA GLU A 650 -9.28 22.62 31.82
C GLU A 650 -9.34 22.19 30.34
N GLU A 651 -8.25 22.32 29.58
CA GLU A 651 -8.18 21.88 28.17
C GLU A 651 -8.46 20.37 28.06
N ALA A 652 -7.82 19.54 28.89
CA ALA A 652 -8.04 18.10 28.92
C ALA A 652 -9.48 17.71 29.31
N ALA A 653 -10.12 18.48 30.20
CA ALA A 653 -11.50 18.23 30.59
C ALA A 653 -12.54 18.70 29.56
N ARG A 654 -12.27 19.79 28.83
CA ARG A 654 -13.29 20.47 28.00
C ARG A 654 -13.14 20.31 26.50
N ARG A 655 -11.96 19.95 26.00
CA ARG A 655 -11.67 20.00 24.55
C ARG A 655 -11.04 18.75 23.97
N TRP A 656 -10.22 18.03 24.74
CA TRP A 656 -9.35 16.99 24.20
C TRP A 656 -9.69 15.58 24.68
N VAL A 657 -9.48 14.61 23.78
CA VAL A 657 -9.49 13.17 24.06
C VAL A 657 -8.28 12.50 23.40
N PHE A 658 -7.82 11.39 23.97
CA PHE A 658 -6.77 10.57 23.38
C PHE A 658 -7.38 9.55 22.43
N GLY A 659 -7.05 9.65 21.15
CA GLY A 659 -7.58 8.81 20.08
C GLY A 659 -6.65 7.69 19.68
N ASN A 660 -7.21 6.53 19.34
CA ASN A 660 -6.48 5.43 18.70
C ASN A 660 -7.27 4.98 17.46
N ASN A 661 -6.59 4.66 16.36
CA ASN A 661 -7.18 3.87 15.30
C ASN A 661 -7.20 2.39 15.71
N LEU A 662 -8.25 1.69 15.30
CA LEU A 662 -8.51 0.30 15.62
C LEU A 662 -8.19 -0.57 14.40
N GLN A 663 -7.65 -1.76 14.62
CA GLN A 663 -7.39 -2.72 13.54
C GLN A 663 -7.98 -4.11 13.84
N ASP A 664 -8.58 -4.74 12.83
CA ASP A 664 -9.18 -6.08 12.94
C ASP A 664 -8.14 -7.21 12.78
N ALA A 665 -8.59 -8.46 12.89
CA ALA A 665 -7.76 -9.66 12.90
C ALA A 665 -6.81 -9.80 11.68
N ARG A 666 -7.07 -9.14 10.55
CA ARG A 666 -6.17 -9.11 9.39
C ARG A 666 -4.80 -8.50 9.71
N ILE A 667 -4.72 -7.61 10.71
CA ILE A 667 -3.45 -6.99 11.15
C ILE A 667 -2.47 -7.99 11.77
N LEU A 668 -2.94 -9.14 12.25
CA LEU A 668 -2.12 -10.08 13.01
C LEU A 668 -0.97 -10.68 12.19
N ALA A 669 -1.13 -10.80 10.86
CA ALA A 669 -0.06 -11.18 9.94
C ALA A 669 1.06 -10.14 9.86
N ALA A 670 0.75 -8.87 10.16
CA ALA A 670 1.67 -7.74 10.17
C ALA A 670 2.13 -7.33 11.59
N ASP A 671 1.74 -8.04 12.65
CA ASP A 671 1.96 -7.63 14.04
C ASP A 671 3.40 -7.25 14.40
N PRO A 672 4.44 -7.99 13.97
CA PRO A 672 5.83 -7.63 14.28
C PRO A 672 6.29 -6.38 13.53
N MET A 673 5.85 -6.19 12.28
CA MET A 673 6.15 -4.98 11.49
C MET A 673 5.48 -3.75 12.12
N MET A 674 4.21 -3.88 12.52
CA MET A 674 3.46 -2.78 13.12
C MET A 674 4.08 -2.27 14.42
N ARG A 675 4.63 -3.17 15.25
CA ARG A 675 5.40 -2.80 16.46
C ARG A 675 6.69 -2.02 16.17
N ILE A 676 7.24 -2.11 14.95
CA ILE A 676 8.44 -1.37 14.53
C ILE A 676 8.05 -0.07 13.80
N ALA A 677 6.96 -0.10 13.03
CA ALA A 677 6.49 1.03 12.23
C ALA A 677 5.76 2.08 13.07
N ASP A 678 4.94 1.67 14.04
CA ASP A 678 4.13 2.57 14.86
C ASP A 678 4.47 2.41 16.34
N MET A 679 5.10 3.45 16.90
CA MET A 679 5.48 3.51 18.31
C MET A 679 4.30 3.43 19.28
N ASN A 680 3.08 3.65 18.79
CA ASN A 680 1.86 3.61 19.58
C ASN A 680 1.07 2.29 19.40
N TYR A 681 1.59 1.34 18.61
CA TYR A 681 0.91 0.08 18.29
C TYR A 681 0.90 -0.88 19.47
N ARG A 682 -0.31 -1.27 19.91
CA ARG A 682 -0.52 -2.10 21.10
C ARG A 682 -1.68 -3.08 20.96
N VAL A 683 -1.66 -4.09 21.83
CA VAL A 683 -2.84 -4.92 22.12
C VAL A 683 -3.79 -4.08 23.00
N PRO A 684 -5.13 -4.16 22.83
CA PRO A 684 -6.06 -3.53 23.75
C PRO A 684 -5.92 -4.09 25.16
N ASP A 685 -6.30 -3.28 26.17
CA ASP A 685 -6.46 -3.76 27.56
C ASP A 685 -7.49 -4.91 27.58
N PRO A 686 -7.35 -5.94 28.44
CA PRO A 686 -8.29 -7.07 28.49
C PRO A 686 -9.77 -6.68 28.63
N ALA A 687 -10.10 -5.61 29.36
CA ALA A 687 -11.48 -5.11 29.47
C ALA A 687 -11.97 -4.50 28.15
N VAL A 688 -11.09 -3.80 27.43
CA VAL A 688 -11.38 -3.21 26.11
C VAL A 688 -11.51 -4.31 25.05
N GLN A 689 -10.64 -5.33 25.08
CA GLN A 689 -10.73 -6.48 24.18
C GLN A 689 -12.03 -7.24 24.40
N ALA A 690 -12.42 -7.52 25.66
CA ALA A 690 -13.68 -8.18 25.96
C ALA A 690 -14.92 -7.39 25.46
N ALA A 691 -14.85 -6.06 25.49
CA ALA A 691 -15.90 -5.20 24.95
C ALA A 691 -15.90 -5.14 23.41
N ALA A 692 -14.74 -5.28 22.77
CA ALA A 692 -14.62 -5.40 21.32
C ALA A 692 -15.14 -6.77 20.82
N ASP A 693 -14.79 -7.85 21.52
CA ASP A 693 -15.19 -9.23 21.22
C ASP A 693 -16.71 -9.46 21.36
N ALA A 694 -17.37 -8.68 22.23
CA ALA A 694 -18.82 -8.66 22.37
C ALA A 694 -19.54 -7.82 21.30
N GLY A 695 -18.80 -6.98 20.56
CA GLY A 695 -19.32 -6.12 19.51
C GLY A 695 -19.55 -6.86 18.18
N PRO A 696 -20.26 -6.24 17.22
CA PRO A 696 -20.58 -6.84 15.93
C PRO A 696 -19.38 -6.98 14.97
N SER A 697 -18.23 -6.38 15.30
CA SER A 697 -17.02 -6.38 14.47
C SER A 697 -15.78 -6.16 15.34
N PRO A 698 -15.21 -7.22 15.95
CA PRO A 698 -14.11 -7.08 16.90
C PRO A 698 -12.84 -6.50 16.26
N PHE A 699 -12.22 -5.55 16.96
CA PHE A 699 -10.84 -5.14 16.72
C PHE A 699 -9.91 -5.88 17.69
N VAL A 700 -8.67 -6.13 17.27
CA VAL A 700 -7.67 -6.87 18.06
C VAL A 700 -6.43 -6.04 18.37
N ARG A 701 -6.34 -4.83 17.83
CA ARG A 701 -5.20 -3.90 17.99
C ARG A 701 -5.65 -2.45 18.02
N GLN A 702 -4.78 -1.64 18.62
CA GLN A 702 -4.82 -0.19 18.59
C GLN A 702 -3.49 0.32 18.04
N GLY A 703 -3.52 1.42 17.29
CA GLY A 703 -2.33 2.13 16.83
C GLY A 703 -2.71 3.48 16.22
N TYR A 704 -1.74 4.15 15.58
CA TYR A 704 -1.90 5.43 14.90
C TYR A 704 -2.69 6.43 15.77
N VAL A 705 -2.09 6.77 16.91
CA VAL A 705 -2.67 7.69 17.87
C VAL A 705 -2.94 9.04 17.22
N PHE A 706 -4.04 9.66 17.65
CA PHE A 706 -4.39 11.03 17.31
C PHE A 706 -4.88 11.75 18.55
N LEU A 707 -4.83 13.07 18.53
CA LEU A 707 -5.52 13.89 19.52
C LEU A 707 -6.84 14.35 18.94
N GLY A 708 -7.95 13.95 19.57
CA GLY A 708 -9.29 14.39 19.20
C GLY A 708 -9.61 15.71 19.88
N VAL A 709 -10.06 16.72 19.13
CA VAL A 709 -10.37 18.06 19.67
C VAL A 709 -11.71 18.61 19.16
N SER A 710 -12.56 19.03 20.10
CA SER A 710 -13.86 19.66 19.80
C SER A 710 -13.77 21.17 19.59
N ASP A 711 -14.86 21.79 19.11
CA ASP A 711 -15.01 23.26 18.93
C ASP A 711 -13.99 23.89 17.96
N GLN A 712 -13.39 23.09 17.06
CA GLN A 712 -12.53 23.64 16.01
C GLN A 712 -13.36 24.12 14.83
N GLU A 713 -12.79 25.07 14.08
CA GLU A 713 -13.35 25.49 12.79
C GLU A 713 -12.74 24.65 11.68
N SER A 714 -13.55 24.35 10.66
CA SER A 714 -13.14 23.56 9.51
C SER A 714 -11.98 24.23 8.78
N ILE A 715 -10.86 23.53 8.64
CA ILE A 715 -9.70 23.99 7.87
C ILE A 715 -9.98 24.03 6.37
N LEU A 716 -10.91 23.21 5.86
CA LEU A 716 -11.26 23.23 4.44
C LEU A 716 -12.13 24.45 4.09
N PRO A 717 -11.70 25.33 3.16
CA PRO A 717 -12.49 26.51 2.78
C PRO A 717 -13.88 26.16 2.24
N MET A 718 -14.02 25.03 1.53
CA MET A 718 -15.29 24.59 0.94
C MET A 718 -16.40 24.28 1.95
N ASN A 719 -16.06 24.03 3.21
CA ASN A 719 -17.03 23.81 4.29
C ASN A 719 -17.56 25.12 4.89
N ASN A 720 -16.84 26.23 4.67
CA ASN A 720 -17.11 27.53 5.27
C ASN A 720 -17.98 28.42 4.37
N GLY A 721 -18.58 29.46 4.96
CA GLY A 721 -19.37 30.47 4.26
C GLY A 721 -19.38 31.78 5.04
N ALA A 722 -20.57 32.37 5.27
CA ALA A 722 -20.70 33.56 6.12
C ALA A 722 -20.38 33.26 7.60
N ALA A 723 -20.62 32.02 8.02
CA ALA A 723 -20.12 31.44 9.26
C ALA A 723 -18.98 30.46 8.95
N ARG A 724 -18.18 30.13 9.97
CA ARG A 724 -17.20 29.04 9.91
C ARG A 724 -17.85 27.75 10.38
N LYS A 725 -17.61 26.64 9.68
CA LYS A 725 -18.15 25.33 10.04
C LYS A 725 -17.46 24.83 11.31
N LYS A 726 -18.23 24.48 12.35
CA LYS A 726 -17.68 23.78 13.51
C LYS A 726 -17.54 22.29 13.23
N VAL A 727 -16.43 21.71 13.70
CA VAL A 727 -16.05 20.31 13.50
C VAL A 727 -15.38 19.77 14.76
N PHE A 728 -15.35 18.44 14.88
CA PHE A 728 -14.41 17.74 15.74
C PHE A 728 -13.22 17.30 14.89
N GLN A 729 -11.98 17.63 15.28
CA GLN A 729 -10.77 17.32 14.51
C GLN A 729 -9.97 16.17 15.12
N PHE A 730 -9.40 15.32 14.27
CA PHE A 730 -8.35 14.36 14.66
C PHE A 730 -6.99 14.90 14.20
N GLN A 731 -6.15 15.24 15.16
CA GLN A 731 -4.82 15.80 14.94
C GLN A 731 -3.76 14.71 15.06
N TYR A 732 -3.08 14.41 13.95
CA TYR A 732 -1.99 13.42 13.86
C TYR A 732 -0.60 14.06 13.75
N ARG A 733 -0.50 15.39 13.65
CA ARG A 733 0.70 16.08 13.14
C ARG A 733 1.64 16.64 14.21
N TYR A 734 1.20 16.71 15.47
CA TYR A 734 2.04 17.24 16.57
C TYR A 734 3.27 16.34 16.79
N PRO A 735 4.47 16.92 16.94
CA PRO A 735 5.74 16.18 16.87
C PRO A 735 5.86 15.04 17.89
N MET A 736 5.19 15.14 19.04
CA MET A 736 5.32 14.18 20.13
C MET A 736 4.33 13.01 20.05
N ILE A 737 3.36 13.03 19.11
CA ILE A 737 2.41 11.94 18.85
C ILE A 737 3.13 10.73 18.24
N GLY A 738 3.80 10.93 17.12
CA GLY A 738 4.49 9.88 16.35
C GLY A 738 3.55 9.00 15.53
N GLY A 739 4.10 8.31 14.54
CA GLY A 739 3.35 7.47 13.60
C GLY A 739 3.85 7.60 12.16
N PRO A 740 3.52 6.63 11.29
CA PRO A 740 4.10 6.53 9.95
C PRO A 740 3.64 7.64 9.00
N ALA A 741 4.44 7.88 7.96
CA ALA A 741 3.91 8.46 6.74
C ALA A 741 2.95 7.45 6.05
N PRO A 742 1.81 7.89 5.46
CA PRO A 742 1.39 9.28 5.29
C PRO A 742 0.67 9.89 6.51
N ILE A 743 0.32 9.11 7.54
CA ILE A 743 -0.54 9.53 8.67
C ILE A 743 -0.02 10.79 9.38
N GLY A 744 1.30 10.99 9.51
CA GLY A 744 1.88 12.24 10.03
C GLY A 744 1.61 13.52 9.22
N TYR A 745 0.98 13.42 8.05
CA TYR A 745 0.47 14.53 7.24
C TYR A 745 -1.07 14.65 7.26
N CYS A 746 -1.75 13.73 7.94
CA CYS A 746 -3.20 13.62 8.02
C CYS A 746 -3.78 14.59 9.05
N LEU A 747 -4.99 15.05 8.77
CA LEU A 747 -5.91 15.70 9.70
C LEU A 747 -7.30 15.23 9.27
N ASP A 748 -8.12 14.75 10.20
CA ASP A 748 -9.50 14.38 9.87
C ASP A 748 -10.48 15.36 10.52
N GLU A 749 -11.63 15.60 9.88
CA GLU A 749 -12.73 16.38 10.44
C GLU A 749 -14.00 15.52 10.52
N LEU A 750 -14.75 15.63 11.61
CA LEU A 750 -15.89 14.77 11.93
C LEU A 750 -17.13 15.58 12.33
N VAL A 751 -18.29 15.17 11.83
CA VAL A 751 -19.63 15.60 12.26
C VAL A 751 -20.56 14.40 12.48
N GLU A 752 -21.49 14.49 13.44
CA GLU A 752 -22.59 13.53 13.63
C GLU A 752 -23.75 13.90 12.70
N ILE A 753 -24.26 12.93 11.93
CA ILE A 753 -25.32 13.13 10.92
C ILE A 753 -26.61 12.36 11.23
N ALA A 754 -26.53 11.33 12.09
CA ALA A 754 -27.65 10.65 12.71
C ALA A 754 -27.18 10.08 14.05
N ASP A 755 -28.10 9.67 14.94
CA ASP A 755 -27.76 9.24 16.31
C ASP A 755 -26.77 8.06 16.30
N GLY A 756 -25.48 8.33 16.55
CA GLY A 756 -24.40 7.34 16.53
C GLY A 756 -23.81 7.00 15.16
N LEU A 757 -24.07 7.83 14.14
CA LEU A 757 -23.48 7.75 12.82
C LEU A 757 -22.84 9.09 12.44
N PHE A 758 -21.54 9.06 12.20
CA PHE A 758 -20.73 10.22 11.90
C PHE A 758 -20.20 10.16 10.47
N LEU A 759 -20.15 11.33 9.83
CA LEU A 759 -19.49 11.54 8.55
C LEU A 759 -18.15 12.23 8.81
N GLY A 760 -17.07 11.60 8.35
CA GLY A 760 -15.72 12.12 8.45
C GLY A 760 -15.16 12.52 7.08
N GLN A 761 -14.38 13.59 7.06
CA GLN A 761 -13.54 14.01 5.94
C GLN A 761 -12.08 13.67 6.24
N LEU A 762 -11.44 12.95 5.31
CA LEU A 762 -10.03 12.56 5.35
C LEU A 762 -9.21 13.64 4.64
N ILE A 763 -8.27 14.31 5.32
CA ILE A 763 -7.59 15.49 4.80
C ILE A 763 -6.07 15.32 4.95
N TYR A 764 -5.29 15.69 3.93
CA TYR A 764 -3.82 15.67 4.01
C TYR A 764 -3.22 17.01 3.65
N ALA A 765 -2.15 17.39 4.36
CA ALA A 765 -1.27 18.47 3.95
C ALA A 765 -0.51 18.08 2.68
N THR A 766 -0.64 18.84 1.60
CA THR A 766 0.05 18.53 0.33
C THR A 766 1.46 19.10 0.24
N ARG A 767 1.81 20.10 1.07
CA ARG A 767 3.20 20.58 1.22
C ARG A 767 4.01 19.71 2.18
N LEU A 768 4.35 18.49 1.75
CA LEU A 768 5.02 17.45 2.55
C LEU A 768 6.39 17.84 3.14
N SER A 769 7.05 18.88 2.60
CA SER A 769 8.34 19.39 3.07
C SER A 769 8.24 20.36 4.26
N LEU A 770 7.05 20.90 4.54
CA LEU A 770 6.84 21.83 5.65
C LEU A 770 6.63 21.08 6.98
N PRO A 771 7.36 21.41 8.05
CA PRO A 771 7.08 20.88 9.37
C PRO A 771 5.75 21.41 9.88
N PHE A 772 5.00 20.58 10.59
CA PHE A 772 3.79 21.05 11.29
C PHE A 772 4.17 21.95 12.46
N GLN A 773 3.44 23.04 12.62
CA GLN A 773 3.42 23.89 13.80
C GLN A 773 2.01 24.51 13.94
N SER A 774 1.42 24.46 15.13
CA SER A 774 0.01 24.85 15.35
C SER A 774 -0.28 26.36 15.29
N GLY A 775 0.75 27.20 15.29
CA GLY A 775 0.65 28.66 15.14
C GLY A 775 0.68 29.15 13.69
N VAL A 776 1.00 28.28 12.73
CA VAL A 776 1.04 28.58 11.29
C VAL A 776 -0.36 28.53 10.70
N ASP A 777 -0.66 29.42 9.76
CA ASP A 777 -1.92 29.44 9.02
C ASP A 777 -2.15 28.07 8.32
N PRO A 778 -3.29 27.39 8.54
CA PRO A 778 -3.62 26.13 7.86
C PRO A 778 -3.44 26.16 6.33
N ASP A 779 -3.68 27.30 5.68
CA ASP A 779 -3.57 27.43 4.22
C ASP A 779 -2.12 27.22 3.73
N GLU A 780 -1.10 27.50 4.56
CA GLU A 780 0.31 27.26 4.20
C GLU A 780 0.63 25.76 4.02
N TYR A 781 -0.10 24.87 4.67
CA TYR A 781 0.05 23.42 4.47
C TYR A 781 -0.58 22.92 3.18
N ARG A 782 -1.41 23.74 2.54
CA ARG A 782 -2.27 23.38 1.39
C ARG A 782 -3.00 22.07 1.66
N TYR A 783 -3.80 22.06 2.73
CA TYR A 783 -4.65 20.92 3.02
C TYR A 783 -5.63 20.67 1.88
N GLN A 784 -5.81 19.40 1.54
CA GLN A 784 -6.73 18.96 0.49
C GLN A 784 -7.54 17.78 1.01
N LEU A 785 -8.80 17.68 0.58
CA LEU A 785 -9.64 16.53 0.88
C LEU A 785 -9.13 15.31 0.10
N PHE A 786 -9.10 14.14 0.73
CA PHE A 786 -8.77 12.86 0.11
C PHE A 786 -9.92 11.85 0.13
N GLY A 787 -11.01 12.15 0.84
CA GLY A 787 -12.20 11.32 0.82
C GLY A 787 -13.08 11.46 2.04
N TYR A 788 -14.04 10.54 2.14
CA TYR A 788 -15.02 10.44 3.20
C TYR A 788 -14.98 9.06 3.84
N PHE A 789 -15.07 9.04 5.16
CA PHE A 789 -15.24 7.84 5.96
C PHE A 789 -16.45 7.99 6.88
N LEU A 790 -16.92 6.86 7.41
CA LEU A 790 -17.94 6.80 8.44
C LEU A 790 -17.33 6.27 9.73
N LEU A 791 -17.80 6.80 10.85
CA LEU A 791 -17.70 6.15 12.16
C LEU A 791 -19.12 5.83 12.61
N MET A 792 -19.33 4.66 13.21
CA MET A 792 -20.68 4.22 13.54
C MET A 792 -20.73 3.32 14.79
N ASP A 793 -21.83 3.44 15.53
CA ASP A 793 -22.11 2.61 16.70
C ASP A 793 -22.56 1.19 16.33
N ASP A 794 -22.71 0.32 17.32
CA ASP A 794 -22.94 -1.12 17.12
C ASP A 794 -24.19 -1.45 16.30
N ASP A 795 -25.27 -0.68 16.40
CA ASP A 795 -26.48 -0.95 15.61
C ASP A 795 -26.27 -0.61 14.14
N TRP A 796 -25.60 0.51 13.87
CA TRP A 796 -25.23 0.91 12.53
C TRP A 796 -24.24 -0.06 11.89
N GLN A 797 -23.28 -0.61 12.66
CA GLN A 797 -22.36 -1.64 12.16
C GLN A 797 -23.11 -2.94 11.81
N ARG A 798 -24.09 -3.37 12.61
CA ARG A 798 -24.96 -4.51 12.27
C ARG A 798 -25.70 -4.26 10.96
N HIS A 799 -26.25 -3.05 10.76
CA HIS A 799 -26.93 -2.68 9.52
C HIS A 799 -25.98 -2.61 8.33
N ARG A 800 -24.77 -2.05 8.49
CA ARG A 800 -23.71 -1.99 7.47
C ARG A 800 -23.37 -3.37 6.92
N LEU A 801 -23.11 -4.33 7.81
CA LEU A 801 -22.76 -5.70 7.45
C LEU A 801 -23.89 -6.38 6.63
N VAL A 802 -25.15 -6.08 6.96
CA VAL A 802 -26.33 -6.64 6.30
C VAL A 802 -26.58 -6.04 4.91
N ILE A 803 -26.30 -4.74 4.70
CA ILE A 803 -26.48 -4.07 3.40
C ILE A 803 -25.24 -4.15 2.49
N GLY A 804 -24.15 -4.78 2.96
CA GLY A 804 -22.90 -4.95 2.22
C GLY A 804 -22.08 -3.67 2.03
N LEU A 805 -22.38 -2.58 2.77
CA LEU A 805 -21.69 -1.30 2.57
C LEU A 805 -20.21 -1.42 2.99
N ASP A 806 -19.32 -1.27 2.01
CA ASP A 806 -17.87 -1.43 2.19
C ASP A 806 -17.45 -2.80 2.77
N THR A 807 -18.26 -3.86 2.57
CA THR A 807 -17.85 -5.24 2.87
C THR A 807 -17.00 -5.81 1.72
N LEU A 808 -16.66 -7.11 1.76
CA LEU A 808 -15.84 -7.82 0.76
C LEU A 808 -16.60 -8.95 0.06
N ASP A 809 -17.91 -9.05 0.31
CA ASP A 809 -18.80 -10.14 -0.11
C ASP A 809 -19.56 -9.82 -1.42
#